data_AF-A0A8H5UWN6-F1
#
_entry.id   AF-A0A8H5UWN6-F1
#
_cell.length_a   1.000
_cell.length_b   1.000
_cell.length_c   1.000
_cell.angle_alpha   90.00
_cell.angle_beta   90.00
_cell.angle_gamma   90.00
#
_symmetry.space_group_name_H-M   'P 1'
#
loop_
_entity.id
_entity.type
_entity.pdbx_description
1 polymer ?
#
loop_
_entity_poly.entity_id
_entity_poly.type
_entity_poly.pdbx_seq_one_letter_code
_entity_poly.pdbx_strand_id
1 'polypeptide(L)'
;MDYTGGLSPEEIRRIDRIMDLEWMEFAEGWEWHALNYVNPLPPMIPYPSYCVSRRCGWCRFTIKPGDLITARASGGTETVAFELCDSFNDEKLHATFRRCTSDHESCATIGYHVECSEIASSFGLDKRAFVQVARYSYEPSVQEDERRREWILNHLHQIMSKKFTNLPPEILLMVSKYLVLHYAIASLSHVSRSRQCTIEPLKDVWATHLVVDGVEYVASLSNMPKPGSRLIWRESMSQEKTHLFISEDHLGIRQIVNDPGAVTSQQGSPGWWRTLPITSKVLSFSDDGLKLRSFAAAPLNPTICWPHPMAPDALKNMAYHVTKDSSSSLGMTIEARMVALEFNEPEIMGYSACWYKDQLVDLHTHKAEESLAFYRELDEMAKQKLAKEKSDDSTAIPSPYWTYHPLNAGERVEQVWLRTKKEADGKDTSEDERRPKISDTSTEITISLVTNQSRTLTIGRNSSPHSEWKCISKDSTESPMLVYFSPGLGGISLFASPTMKGSDKETSPAELAPESGTDLAETLEVSLDAVREVQICREQFDKGTSSISGLLFQCKDGSQACVGKFRFDHAKEVVSVADSTCFYLGTRHSNQENRVLVEFCLSKPENKSANANMAEFNKLNNDYTKSTYAKVCSDHNEKQLEPVVASKDEDEKLSPLQKHVQFWDRDNDGIINPWDVYYGFRELGFGLFFSIGSLLIPIFFSYPTRLGHSWLPDPLFRIYVNDIHKAKHGSDTGIFDFDGNFSPERFEQMFQRFDTSGNGGLTAEDLWRLWAKDRCAADPAGWTFAFMEWWTTYVLLQEDGVVKRDDLRACYDGSLFWRIKDDREKSSESMDRKSFGMRNFFASI
;
A
#
# COMPACT_ATOMS: atom_id res chain seq x y z
N MET A 1 51.13 -21.46 0.60
CA MET A 1 49.95 -21.77 -0.24
C MET A 1 48.92 -20.73 0.13
N ASP A 2 49.01 -19.59 -0.56
CA ASP A 2 48.19 -18.41 -0.32
C ASP A 2 46.95 -18.52 -1.20
N TYR A 3 45.77 -18.60 -0.58
CA TYR A 3 44.48 -18.44 -1.25
C TYR A 3 43.89 -17.10 -0.79
N THR A 4 44.40 -16.00 -1.35
CA THR A 4 43.77 -14.68 -1.28
C THR A 4 42.76 -14.57 -2.41
N GLY A 5 41.50 -14.93 -2.13
CA GLY A 5 40.38 -14.78 -3.05
C GLY A 5 39.91 -13.32 -3.13
N GLY A 6 40.63 -12.51 -3.90
CA GLY A 6 40.25 -11.15 -4.25
C GLY A 6 41.14 -10.69 -5.39
N LEU A 7 40.54 -10.26 -6.50
CA LEU A 7 41.28 -9.81 -7.68
C LEU A 7 42.16 -8.61 -7.30
N SER A 8 43.47 -8.75 -7.50
CA SER A 8 44.44 -7.68 -7.30
C SER A 8 44.16 -6.50 -8.25
N PRO A 9 44.61 -5.27 -7.93
CA PRO A 9 44.54 -4.13 -8.85
C PRO A 9 45.26 -4.35 -10.19
N GLU A 10 46.17 -5.32 -10.26
CA GLU A 10 46.77 -5.79 -11.52
C GLU A 10 45.86 -6.76 -12.28
N GLU A 11 45.11 -7.62 -11.59
CA GLU A 11 44.09 -8.49 -12.21
C GLU A 11 42.86 -7.73 -12.68
N ILE A 12 42.43 -6.67 -11.97
CA ILE A 12 41.40 -5.73 -12.46
C ILE A 12 41.89 -5.01 -13.72
N ARG A 13 43.15 -4.52 -13.73
CA ARG A 13 43.80 -3.98 -14.95
C ARG A 13 44.05 -5.04 -16.03
N ARG A 14 43.98 -6.33 -15.69
CA ARG A 14 44.07 -7.46 -16.62
C ARG A 14 42.69 -7.77 -17.19
N ILE A 15 41.61 -7.66 -16.42
CA ILE A 15 40.22 -7.77 -16.88
C ILE A 15 39.85 -6.58 -17.77
N ASP A 16 40.24 -5.36 -17.40
CA ASP A 16 40.09 -4.17 -18.26
C ASP A 16 40.83 -4.36 -19.59
N ARG A 17 42.03 -4.97 -19.55
CA ARG A 17 42.78 -5.35 -20.75
C ARG A 17 42.19 -6.54 -21.52
N ILE A 18 41.54 -7.49 -20.85
CA ILE A 18 40.88 -8.64 -21.49
C ILE A 18 39.67 -8.13 -22.26
N MET A 19 38.92 -7.14 -21.77
CA MET A 19 37.83 -6.52 -22.54
C MET A 19 38.34 -5.70 -23.73
N ASP A 20 39.46 -4.96 -23.58
CA ASP A 20 40.09 -4.26 -24.71
C ASP A 20 40.68 -5.24 -25.74
N LEU A 21 41.20 -6.40 -25.29
CA LEU A 21 41.71 -7.47 -26.14
C LEU A 21 40.59 -8.26 -26.82
N GLU A 22 39.47 -8.54 -26.15
CA GLU A 22 38.27 -9.13 -26.77
C GLU A 22 37.68 -8.17 -27.81
N TRP A 23 37.73 -6.85 -27.56
CA TRP A 23 37.37 -5.83 -28.55
C TRP A 23 38.29 -5.80 -29.77
N MET A 24 39.61 -5.98 -29.59
CA MET A 24 40.58 -6.01 -30.70
C MET A 24 40.62 -7.36 -31.43
N GLU A 25 40.53 -8.48 -30.72
CA GLU A 25 40.48 -9.84 -31.30
C GLU A 25 39.19 -10.08 -32.08
N PHE A 26 38.07 -9.51 -31.63
CA PHE A 26 36.80 -9.54 -32.38
C PHE A 26 36.89 -8.71 -33.67
N ALA A 27 37.66 -7.61 -33.67
CA ALA A 27 37.90 -6.78 -34.85
C ALA A 27 38.90 -7.43 -35.85
N GLU A 28 40.01 -8.02 -35.37
CA GLU A 28 40.99 -8.73 -36.20
C GLU A 28 40.42 -10.05 -36.76
N GLY A 29 39.61 -10.77 -35.98
CA GLY A 29 38.86 -11.94 -36.46
C GLY A 29 37.86 -11.59 -37.57
N TRP A 30 37.32 -10.36 -37.56
CA TRP A 30 36.43 -9.84 -38.59
C TRP A 30 37.15 -9.54 -39.91
N GLU A 31 38.36 -8.95 -39.86
CA GLU A 31 39.19 -8.77 -41.07
C GLU A 31 39.55 -10.11 -41.72
N TRP A 32 39.87 -11.13 -40.90
CA TRP A 32 40.16 -12.48 -41.39
C TRP A 32 38.92 -13.17 -41.98
N HIS A 33 37.73 -13.00 -41.39
CA HIS A 33 36.47 -13.54 -41.90
C HIS A 33 35.93 -12.82 -43.14
N ALA A 34 36.11 -11.50 -43.23
CA ALA A 34 35.66 -10.67 -44.36
C ALA A 34 36.52 -10.87 -45.63
N LEU A 35 37.80 -11.18 -45.48
CA LEU A 35 38.70 -11.47 -46.61
C LEU A 35 38.50 -12.87 -47.22
N ASN A 36 37.89 -13.82 -46.50
CA ASN A 36 37.85 -15.24 -46.88
C ASN A 36 36.48 -15.78 -47.33
N TYR A 37 35.40 -14.98 -47.30
CA TYR A 37 34.08 -15.42 -47.78
C TYR A 37 33.59 -14.67 -49.03
N VAL A 38 33.51 -15.41 -50.13
CA VAL A 38 32.91 -14.99 -51.40
C VAL A 38 31.39 -15.24 -51.33
N ASN A 39 30.64 -14.36 -50.66
CA ASN A 39 29.18 -14.19 -50.87
C ASN A 39 28.68 -12.87 -50.25
N PRO A 40 27.84 -12.07 -50.94
CA PRO A 40 27.66 -10.65 -50.64
C PRO A 40 26.50 -10.33 -49.69
N LEU A 41 26.30 -11.10 -48.62
CA LEU A 41 25.37 -10.72 -47.54
C LEU A 41 25.89 -11.23 -46.18
N PRO A 42 26.38 -10.35 -45.29
CA PRO A 42 26.79 -10.74 -43.94
C PRO A 42 25.56 -11.13 -43.10
N PRO A 43 25.63 -12.16 -42.23
CA PRO A 43 24.63 -12.40 -41.21
C PRO A 43 24.61 -11.22 -40.24
N MET A 44 23.43 -10.66 -39.94
CA MET A 44 23.27 -9.63 -38.92
C MET A 44 23.58 -10.22 -37.54
N ILE A 45 24.79 -9.99 -37.02
CA ILE A 45 25.13 -10.28 -35.63
C ILE A 45 24.58 -9.11 -34.79
N PRO A 46 23.75 -9.36 -33.75
CA PRO A 46 23.30 -8.31 -32.86
C PRO A 46 24.48 -7.72 -32.10
N TYR A 47 24.56 -6.39 -32.00
CA TYR A 47 25.58 -5.68 -31.24
C TYR A 47 25.69 -6.20 -29.79
N PRO A 48 26.88 -6.18 -29.15
CA PRO A 48 27.02 -6.47 -27.72
C PRO A 48 26.08 -5.58 -26.90
N SER A 49 25.32 -6.22 -25.99
CA SER A 49 24.30 -5.54 -25.18
C SER A 49 24.81 -5.27 -23.77
N TYR A 50 24.91 -4.00 -23.39
CA TYR A 50 25.32 -3.55 -22.06
C TYR A 50 24.12 -3.08 -21.24
N CYS A 51 24.03 -3.49 -19.97
CA CYS A 51 23.03 -2.93 -19.05
C CYS A 51 23.53 -1.62 -18.41
N VAL A 52 22.69 -0.59 -18.44
CA VAL A 52 22.93 0.75 -17.88
C VAL A 52 22.37 0.81 -16.47
N SER A 53 23.16 1.37 -15.53
CA SER A 53 22.77 1.54 -14.13
C SER A 53 21.39 2.19 -13.98
N ARG A 54 20.63 1.74 -12.98
CA ARG A 54 19.29 2.27 -12.68
C ARG A 54 19.32 3.72 -12.20
N ARG A 55 20.45 4.16 -11.67
CA ARG A 55 20.66 5.48 -11.08
C ARG A 55 21.70 6.26 -11.82
N CYS A 56 21.53 7.58 -11.79
CA CYS A 56 22.52 8.51 -12.28
C CYS A 56 23.78 8.47 -11.41
N GLY A 57 24.94 8.29 -12.03
CA GLY A 57 26.24 8.28 -11.33
C GLY A 57 26.64 9.61 -10.67
N TRP A 58 25.91 10.71 -10.94
CA TRP A 58 26.10 12.01 -10.30
C TRP A 58 25.12 12.24 -9.15
N CYS A 59 23.83 12.41 -9.46
CA CYS A 59 22.83 12.81 -8.48
C CYS A 59 22.29 11.64 -7.63
N ARG A 60 22.57 10.39 -8.05
CA ARG A 60 22.10 9.13 -7.44
C ARG A 60 20.58 8.90 -7.46
N PHE A 61 19.81 9.77 -8.10
CA PHE A 61 18.39 9.54 -8.33
C PHE A 61 18.17 8.50 -9.43
N THR A 62 17.07 7.76 -9.31
CA THR A 62 16.61 6.80 -10.31
C THR A 62 16.40 7.49 -11.65
N ILE A 63 16.99 6.93 -12.70
CA ILE A 63 16.78 7.37 -14.07
C ILE A 63 15.42 6.82 -14.50
N LYS A 64 14.52 7.68 -14.97
CA LYS A 64 13.18 7.33 -15.41
C LYS A 64 13.15 7.10 -16.93
N PRO A 65 12.20 6.29 -17.44
CA PRO A 65 11.92 6.27 -18.88
C PRO A 65 11.63 7.68 -19.39
N GLY A 66 12.25 8.06 -20.50
CA GLY A 66 12.15 9.42 -21.04
C GLY A 66 13.21 10.41 -20.55
N ASP A 67 14.04 10.05 -19.57
CA ASP A 67 15.16 10.90 -19.15
C ASP A 67 16.25 10.92 -20.22
N LEU A 68 16.79 12.10 -20.51
CA LEU A 68 17.94 12.26 -21.39
C LEU A 68 19.25 11.95 -20.63
N ILE A 69 19.97 10.91 -21.06
CA ILE A 69 21.17 10.41 -20.39
C ILE A 69 22.34 10.14 -21.33
N THR A 70 23.54 10.02 -20.77
CA THR A 70 24.70 9.35 -21.37
C THR A 70 25.04 8.09 -20.58
N ALA A 71 25.59 7.09 -21.23
CA ALA A 71 26.02 5.85 -20.59
C ALA A 71 27.54 5.69 -20.73
N ARG A 72 28.24 5.44 -19.62
CA ARG A 72 29.69 5.27 -19.58
C ARG A 72 30.08 3.88 -19.11
N ALA A 73 30.83 3.16 -19.94
CA ALA A 73 31.40 1.86 -19.58
C ALA A 73 32.62 2.01 -18.67
N SER A 74 33.00 0.94 -17.97
CA SER A 74 34.18 0.87 -17.09
C SER A 74 35.49 1.30 -17.78
N GLY A 75 35.67 0.94 -19.06
CA GLY A 75 36.81 1.37 -19.89
C GLY A 75 36.89 2.87 -20.18
N GLY A 76 35.86 3.63 -19.80
CA GLY A 76 35.82 5.08 -19.89
C GLY A 76 35.14 5.63 -21.14
N THR A 77 34.78 4.77 -22.08
CA THR A 77 33.97 5.06 -23.28
C THR A 77 32.56 5.50 -22.88
N GLU A 78 32.07 6.54 -23.54
CA GLU A 78 30.77 7.15 -23.24
C GLU A 78 29.94 7.31 -24.52
N THR A 79 28.65 7.00 -24.43
CA THR A 79 27.70 7.12 -25.54
C THR A 79 27.43 8.58 -25.88
N VAL A 80 26.81 8.80 -27.04
CA VAL A 80 26.05 10.04 -27.27
C VAL A 80 24.88 10.15 -26.30
N ALA A 81 24.34 11.36 -26.12
CA ALA A 81 23.13 11.56 -25.33
C ALA A 81 21.93 10.89 -26.01
N PHE A 82 21.14 10.14 -25.25
CA PHE A 82 19.95 9.47 -25.73
C PHE A 82 18.85 9.49 -24.66
N GLU A 83 17.61 9.41 -25.11
CA GLU A 83 16.45 9.26 -24.22
C GLU A 83 16.37 7.80 -23.75
N LEU A 84 16.31 7.56 -22.44
CA LEU A 84 16.27 6.21 -21.92
C LEU A 84 14.93 5.53 -22.28
N CYS A 85 15.00 4.63 -23.25
CA CYS A 85 13.95 3.68 -23.64
C CYS A 85 14.42 2.24 -23.35
N ASP A 86 13.65 1.23 -23.80
CA ASP A 86 13.95 -0.19 -23.53
C ASP A 86 15.31 -0.64 -24.08
N SER A 87 15.72 -0.08 -25.22
CA SER A 87 17.06 -0.26 -25.77
C SER A 87 17.47 0.93 -26.64
N PHE A 88 18.77 1.21 -26.66
CA PHE A 88 19.40 2.22 -27.49
C PHE A 88 20.59 1.60 -28.23
N ASN A 89 20.62 1.71 -29.56
CA ASN A 89 21.76 1.26 -30.35
C ASN A 89 22.68 2.44 -30.64
N ASP A 90 23.90 2.41 -30.12
CA ASP A 90 24.92 3.40 -30.46
C ASP A 90 25.71 2.89 -31.66
N GLU A 91 25.45 3.47 -32.83
CA GLU A 91 26.12 3.09 -34.08
C GLU A 91 27.63 3.34 -34.04
N LYS A 92 28.08 4.33 -33.26
CA LYS A 92 29.50 4.71 -33.15
C LYS A 92 30.25 3.73 -32.25
N LEU A 93 29.59 3.24 -31.20
CA LEU A 93 30.15 2.25 -30.30
C LEU A 93 29.81 0.81 -30.70
N HIS A 94 29.07 0.61 -31.81
CA HIS A 94 28.60 -0.69 -32.25
C HIS A 94 28.05 -1.54 -31.09
N ALA A 95 27.23 -0.93 -30.24
CA ALA A 95 26.78 -1.51 -28.97
C ALA A 95 25.32 -1.15 -28.68
N THR A 96 24.59 -2.08 -28.06
CA THR A 96 23.23 -1.83 -27.58
C THR A 96 23.26 -1.56 -26.09
N PHE A 97 22.73 -0.43 -25.64
CA PHE A 97 22.57 -0.08 -24.25
C PHE A 97 21.12 -0.32 -23.83
N ARG A 98 20.92 -1.07 -22.76
CA ARG A 98 19.58 -1.38 -22.23
C ARG A 98 19.51 -0.97 -20.78
N ARG A 99 18.33 -0.53 -20.35
CA ARG A 99 18.08 -0.31 -18.92
C ARG A 99 18.36 -1.60 -18.16
N CYS A 100 19.06 -1.52 -17.02
CA CYS A 100 19.36 -2.75 -16.30
C CYS A 100 18.11 -3.44 -15.75
N THR A 101 17.90 -4.67 -16.23
CA THR A 101 16.76 -5.50 -15.90
C THR A 101 17.09 -6.46 -14.75
N SER A 102 18.34 -6.93 -14.62
CA SER A 102 18.74 -7.92 -13.61
C SER A 102 18.85 -7.35 -12.18
N ASP A 103 18.80 -8.23 -11.19
CA ASP A 103 19.01 -7.93 -9.76
C ASP A 103 20.51 -7.95 -9.39
N HIS A 104 21.41 -7.76 -10.36
CA HIS A 104 22.84 -7.74 -10.08
C HIS A 104 23.26 -6.38 -9.52
N GLU A 105 24.05 -6.39 -8.45
CA GLU A 105 24.36 -5.21 -7.64
C GLU A 105 25.35 -4.23 -8.31
N SER A 106 25.95 -4.59 -9.44
CA SER A 106 26.82 -3.67 -10.19
C SER A 106 26.68 -3.80 -11.70
N CYS A 107 26.07 -2.79 -12.32
CA CYS A 107 26.08 -2.63 -13.77
C CYS A 107 27.48 -2.20 -14.20
N ALA A 108 28.06 -2.85 -15.22
CA ALA A 108 29.34 -2.44 -15.77
C ALA A 108 29.29 -1.05 -16.45
N THR A 109 28.08 -0.60 -16.84
CA THR A 109 27.84 0.70 -17.46
C THR A 109 27.03 1.59 -16.54
N ILE A 110 27.50 2.82 -16.32
CA ILE A 110 26.86 3.82 -15.46
C ILE A 110 26.15 4.86 -16.32
N GLY A 111 24.86 5.09 -16.06
CA GLY A 111 24.08 6.16 -16.67
C GLY A 111 24.29 7.51 -15.96
N TYR A 112 24.24 8.60 -16.71
CA TYR A 112 24.32 9.97 -16.19
C TYR A 112 23.28 10.83 -16.86
N HIS A 113 22.45 11.57 -16.11
CA HIS A 113 21.64 12.62 -16.70
C HIS A 113 22.53 13.66 -17.37
N VAL A 114 22.13 14.13 -18.54
CA VAL A 114 22.86 15.16 -19.29
C VAL A 114 23.00 16.43 -18.44
N GLU A 115 21.90 16.90 -17.85
CA GLU A 115 21.89 18.05 -16.93
C GLU A 115 22.83 17.86 -15.74
N CYS A 116 22.84 16.67 -15.12
CA CYS A 116 23.76 16.38 -14.02
C CYS A 116 25.23 16.43 -14.44
N SER A 117 25.55 16.04 -15.68
CA SER A 117 26.91 16.13 -16.22
C SER A 117 27.34 17.58 -16.45
N GLU A 118 26.42 18.44 -16.89
CA GLU A 118 26.66 19.88 -17.01
C GLU A 118 26.91 20.53 -15.63
N ILE A 119 26.06 20.21 -14.65
CA ILE A 119 26.21 20.66 -13.26
C ILE A 119 27.57 20.21 -12.70
N ALA A 120 27.91 18.92 -12.82
CA ALA A 120 29.17 18.39 -12.32
C ALA A 120 30.40 19.04 -13.00
N SER A 121 30.30 19.32 -14.30
CA SER A 121 31.34 20.03 -15.05
C SER A 121 31.54 21.46 -14.53
N SER A 122 30.47 22.15 -14.13
CA SER A 122 30.56 23.49 -13.52
C SER A 122 31.31 23.50 -12.18
N PHE A 123 31.29 22.38 -11.45
CA PHE A 123 32.06 22.17 -10.23
C PHE A 123 33.47 21.62 -10.47
N GLY A 124 33.87 21.37 -11.72
CA GLY A 124 35.16 20.80 -12.07
C GLY A 124 35.34 19.35 -11.60
N LEU A 125 34.26 18.58 -11.47
CA LEU A 125 34.30 17.22 -10.95
C LEU A 125 34.68 16.21 -12.03
N ASP A 126 35.59 15.29 -11.68
CA ASP A 126 35.95 14.16 -12.52
C ASP A 126 35.04 12.96 -12.24
N LYS A 127 34.46 12.39 -13.31
CA LYS A 127 33.57 11.23 -13.25
C LYS A 127 34.23 10.02 -12.56
N ARG A 128 35.51 9.73 -12.80
CA ARG A 128 36.16 8.52 -12.25
C ARG A 128 36.31 8.61 -10.75
N ALA A 129 36.74 9.77 -10.24
CA ALA A 129 36.85 10.01 -8.82
C ALA A 129 35.47 10.01 -8.13
N PHE A 130 34.48 10.67 -8.75
CA PHE A 130 33.15 10.82 -8.15
C PHE A 130 32.37 9.50 -8.07
N VAL A 131 32.48 8.64 -9.09
CA VAL A 131 31.79 7.35 -9.12
C VAL A 131 32.12 6.51 -7.90
N GLN A 132 33.37 6.51 -7.41
CA GLN A 132 33.74 5.71 -6.23
C GLN A 132 32.98 6.16 -4.97
N VAL A 133 32.74 7.46 -4.83
CA VAL A 133 32.03 8.05 -3.68
C VAL A 133 30.52 7.86 -3.78
N ALA A 134 29.98 7.97 -4.99
CA ALA A 134 28.55 7.90 -5.27
C ALA A 134 28.03 6.47 -5.47
N ARG A 135 28.92 5.47 -5.60
CA ARG A 135 28.56 4.08 -5.86
C ARG A 135 27.74 3.51 -4.73
N TYR A 136 26.65 2.83 -5.07
CA TYR A 136 25.91 2.03 -4.11
C TYR A 136 26.48 0.61 -4.04
N SER A 137 26.58 0.06 -2.83
CA SER A 137 26.94 -1.34 -2.61
C SER A 137 25.77 -2.27 -2.98
N TYR A 138 24.53 -1.82 -2.77
CA TYR A 138 23.31 -2.48 -3.19
C TYR A 138 22.21 -1.43 -3.44
N GLU A 139 21.14 -1.81 -4.11
CA GLU A 139 20.05 -0.89 -4.43
C GLU A 139 19.23 -0.54 -3.18
N PRO A 140 19.09 0.75 -2.79
CA PRO A 140 18.26 1.12 -1.64
C PRO A 140 16.77 1.03 -1.97
N SER A 141 15.95 1.06 -0.92
CA SER A 141 14.50 1.07 -1.06
C SER A 141 13.97 2.38 -1.64
N VAL A 142 12.75 2.32 -2.17
CA VAL A 142 12.01 3.51 -2.63
C VAL A 142 11.76 4.51 -1.49
N GLN A 143 11.60 4.01 -0.25
CA GLN A 143 11.44 4.87 0.92
C GLN A 143 12.69 5.69 1.21
N GLU A 144 13.88 5.08 1.07
CA GLU A 144 15.14 5.79 1.27
C GLU A 144 15.35 6.86 0.18
N ASP A 145 14.89 6.62 -1.05
CA ASP A 145 14.90 7.63 -2.11
C ASP A 145 14.02 8.84 -1.78
N GLU A 146 12.80 8.60 -1.32
CA GLU A 146 11.89 9.70 -0.96
C GLU A 146 12.42 10.44 0.27
N ARG A 147 12.86 9.72 1.31
CA ARG A 147 13.50 10.31 2.48
C ARG A 147 14.68 11.19 2.10
N ARG A 148 15.57 10.70 1.22
CA ARG A 148 16.71 11.48 0.73
C ARG A 148 16.26 12.74 0.02
N ARG A 149 15.29 12.63 -0.90
CA ARG A 149 14.79 13.76 -1.67
C ARG A 149 14.13 14.82 -0.78
N GLU A 150 13.26 14.39 0.13
CA GLU A 150 12.59 15.25 1.11
C GLU A 150 13.60 15.91 2.05
N TRP A 151 14.59 15.16 2.54
CA TRP A 151 15.64 15.70 3.39
C TRP A 151 16.43 16.80 2.68
N ILE A 152 16.86 16.57 1.44
CA ILE A 152 17.58 17.57 0.65
C ILE A 152 16.71 18.81 0.44
N LEU A 153 15.44 18.63 0.06
CA LEU A 153 14.52 19.73 -0.18
C LEU A 153 14.29 20.57 1.09
N ASN A 154 14.03 19.92 2.22
CA ASN A 154 13.80 20.56 3.51
C ASN A 154 15.06 21.27 4.00
N HIS A 155 16.23 20.64 3.85
CA HIS A 155 17.50 21.23 4.23
C HIS A 155 17.85 22.46 3.38
N LEU A 156 17.66 22.39 2.06
CA LEU A 156 17.80 23.53 1.16
C LEU A 156 16.84 24.65 1.54
N HIS A 157 15.56 24.33 1.77
CA HIS A 157 14.57 25.31 2.21
C HIS A 157 15.00 26.00 3.51
N GLN A 158 15.48 25.26 4.52
CA GLN A 158 15.96 25.84 5.77
C GLN A 158 17.16 26.78 5.57
N ILE A 159 18.15 26.40 4.74
CA ILE A 159 19.30 27.25 4.43
C ILE A 159 18.84 28.52 3.68
N MET A 160 17.98 28.35 2.68
CA MET A 160 17.48 29.43 1.85
C MET A 160 16.63 30.41 2.65
N SER A 161 15.74 29.93 3.52
CA SER A 161 14.92 30.77 4.41
C SER A 161 15.76 31.57 5.40
N LYS A 162 16.88 31.01 5.89
CA LYS A 162 17.83 31.76 6.74
C LYS A 162 18.59 32.85 5.97
N LYS A 163 18.93 32.59 4.70
CA LYS A 163 19.75 33.50 3.90
C LYS A 163 18.94 34.58 3.17
N PHE A 164 17.71 34.26 2.78
CA PHE A 164 16.82 35.10 1.98
C PHE A 164 15.51 35.38 2.73
N THR A 165 15.61 36.12 3.84
CA THR A 165 14.49 36.43 4.72
C THR A 165 13.38 37.28 4.07
N ASN A 166 13.67 37.92 2.94
CA ASN A 166 12.76 38.84 2.24
C ASN A 166 11.90 38.16 1.16
N LEU A 167 12.10 36.86 0.92
CA LEU A 167 11.34 36.10 -0.08
C LEU A 167 10.26 35.25 0.61
N PRO A 168 9.04 35.14 0.02
CA PRO A 168 8.01 34.25 0.54
C PRO A 168 8.45 32.78 0.59
N PRO A 169 8.02 31.99 1.59
CA PRO A 169 8.37 30.57 1.72
C PRO A 169 8.06 29.74 0.46
N GLU A 170 7.00 30.07 -0.27
CA GLU A 170 6.57 29.37 -1.49
C GLU A 170 7.60 29.52 -2.62
N ILE A 171 8.14 30.74 -2.80
CA ILE A 171 9.18 31.02 -3.80
C ILE A 171 10.47 30.31 -3.41
N LEU A 172 10.83 30.34 -2.13
CA LEU A 172 12.00 29.62 -1.64
C LEU A 172 11.86 28.11 -1.82
N LEU A 173 10.67 27.55 -1.60
CA LEU A 173 10.41 26.13 -1.86
C LEU A 173 10.52 25.79 -3.36
N MET A 174 10.00 26.65 -4.25
CA MET A 174 10.15 26.48 -5.70
C MET A 174 11.63 26.47 -6.09
N VAL A 175 12.41 27.45 -5.63
CA VAL A 175 13.86 27.53 -5.89
C VAL A 175 14.58 26.30 -5.35
N SER A 176 14.27 25.86 -4.12
CA SER A 176 14.85 24.66 -3.53
C SER A 176 14.60 23.41 -4.36
N LYS A 177 13.43 23.27 -5.00
CA LYS A 177 13.13 22.13 -5.90
C LYS A 177 14.09 22.07 -7.10
N TYR A 178 14.46 23.22 -7.69
CA TYR A 178 15.44 23.29 -8.78
C TYR A 178 16.88 23.02 -8.33
N LEU A 179 17.18 23.26 -7.05
CA LEU A 179 18.52 23.07 -6.48
C LEU A 179 18.77 21.65 -5.95
N VAL A 180 17.78 20.76 -5.95
CA VAL A 180 17.94 19.39 -5.42
C VAL A 180 19.08 18.63 -6.13
N LEU A 181 19.13 18.68 -7.47
CA LEU A 181 20.20 18.02 -8.24
C LEU A 181 21.57 18.65 -7.97
N HIS A 182 21.62 19.99 -7.92
CA HIS A 182 22.83 20.74 -7.60
C HIS A 182 23.40 20.35 -6.24
N TYR A 183 22.54 20.29 -5.22
CA TYR A 183 22.93 19.88 -3.88
C TYR A 183 23.40 18.41 -3.84
N ALA A 184 22.65 17.52 -4.48
CA ALA A 184 22.97 16.08 -4.50
C ALA A 184 24.36 15.78 -5.08
N ILE A 185 24.82 16.59 -6.05
CA ILE A 185 26.15 16.49 -6.66
C ILE A 185 27.18 17.21 -5.81
N ALA A 186 26.90 18.44 -5.38
CA ALA A 186 27.82 19.26 -4.61
C ALA A 186 28.14 18.65 -3.23
N SER A 187 27.19 17.96 -2.59
CA SER A 187 27.40 17.36 -1.26
C SER A 187 28.50 16.29 -1.22
N LEU A 188 28.86 15.73 -2.37
CA LEU A 188 29.92 14.72 -2.52
C LEU A 188 31.17 15.25 -3.23
N SER A 189 31.26 16.56 -3.51
CA SER A 189 32.32 17.15 -4.32
C SER A 189 33.71 17.18 -3.66
N HIS A 190 33.78 17.15 -2.32
CA HIS A 190 35.02 17.28 -1.56
C HIS A 190 35.80 15.97 -1.41
N VAL A 191 36.04 15.26 -2.52
CA VAL A 191 36.71 13.96 -2.52
C VAL A 191 38.20 14.13 -2.22
N SER A 192 38.67 13.58 -1.09
CA SER A 192 40.10 13.43 -0.83
C SER A 192 40.65 12.19 -1.52
N ARG A 193 41.97 12.13 -1.75
CA ARG A 193 42.60 10.90 -2.28
C ARG A 193 42.32 9.75 -1.33
N SER A 194 41.69 8.68 -1.82
CA SER A 194 41.37 7.47 -1.06
C SER A 194 42.62 6.93 -0.35
N ARG A 195 42.46 6.56 0.92
CA ARG A 195 43.51 5.96 1.73
C ARG A 195 43.04 4.62 2.30
N GLN A 196 44.00 3.75 2.56
CA GLN A 196 43.74 2.61 3.41
C GLN A 196 43.88 3.08 4.86
N CYS A 197 42.83 2.88 5.65
CA CYS A 197 42.81 3.22 7.06
C CYS A 197 43.13 1.97 7.87
N THR A 198 44.14 2.01 8.72
CA THR A 198 44.53 0.88 9.58
C THR A 198 44.38 1.23 11.04
N ILE A 199 43.94 0.25 11.83
CA ILE A 199 43.83 0.37 13.29
C ILE A 199 44.32 -0.89 13.98
N GLU A 200 44.84 -0.71 15.19
CA GLU A 200 45.04 -1.78 16.16
C GLU A 200 43.78 -1.87 17.05
N PRO A 201 42.93 -2.90 16.90
CA PRO A 201 41.61 -2.93 17.56
C PRO A 201 41.69 -3.10 19.08
N LEU A 202 42.84 -3.53 19.61
CA LEU A 202 43.08 -3.74 21.04
C LEU A 202 43.48 -2.46 21.79
N LYS A 203 43.75 -1.36 21.08
CA LYS A 203 44.03 -0.04 21.67
C LYS A 203 42.76 0.81 21.70
N ASP A 204 42.85 2.00 22.28
CA ASP A 204 41.85 3.06 22.06
C ASP A 204 41.64 3.29 20.56
N VAL A 205 40.38 3.38 20.13
CA VAL A 205 40.01 3.68 18.74
C VAL A 205 39.07 4.85 18.70
N TRP A 206 39.42 5.82 17.86
CA TRP A 206 38.72 7.07 17.63
C TRP A 206 38.20 7.12 16.19
N ALA A 207 36.97 7.59 15.98
CA ALA A 207 36.38 7.82 14.66
C ALA A 207 36.07 9.30 14.42
N THR A 208 36.35 9.78 13.21
CA THR A 208 35.71 11.00 12.69
C THR A 208 34.45 10.62 11.91
N HIS A 209 33.45 11.49 11.93
CA HIS A 209 32.18 11.25 11.26
C HIS A 209 31.87 12.37 10.26
N LEU A 210 31.11 12.01 9.22
CA LEU A 210 30.63 12.90 8.17
C LEU A 210 29.12 12.67 8.03
N VAL A 211 28.36 13.73 7.79
CA VAL A 211 26.93 13.62 7.46
C VAL A 211 26.76 13.78 5.96
N VAL A 212 26.19 12.78 5.30
CA VAL A 212 25.80 12.82 3.89
C VAL A 212 24.28 12.65 3.82
N ASP A 213 23.60 13.62 3.21
CA ASP A 213 22.15 13.61 3.01
C ASP A 213 21.34 13.29 4.29
N GLY A 214 21.82 13.78 5.45
CA GLY A 214 21.20 13.58 6.76
C GLY A 214 21.60 12.31 7.50
N VAL A 215 22.44 11.47 6.90
CA VAL A 215 22.91 10.20 7.49
C VAL A 215 24.39 10.33 7.90
N GLU A 216 24.69 9.93 9.13
CA GLU A 216 26.06 9.95 9.66
C GLU A 216 26.82 8.67 9.25
N TYR A 217 28.04 8.85 8.73
CA TYR A 217 28.97 7.81 8.29
C TYR A 217 30.31 7.93 9.01
N VAL A 218 30.99 6.79 9.17
CA VAL A 218 32.38 6.77 9.66
C VAL A 218 33.31 7.26 8.55
N ALA A 219 33.95 8.41 8.77
CA ALA A 219 34.85 9.04 7.80
C ALA A 219 36.28 8.46 7.88
N SER A 220 36.81 8.30 9.09
CA SER A 220 38.14 7.72 9.31
C SER A 220 38.27 7.13 10.71
N LEU A 221 39.21 6.20 10.87
CA LEU A 221 39.56 5.60 12.17
C LEU A 221 41.01 5.93 12.54
N SER A 222 41.32 5.95 13.83
CA SER A 222 42.68 6.11 14.33
C SER A 222 42.83 5.59 15.75
N ASN A 223 44.02 5.13 16.09
CA ASN A 223 44.37 4.83 17.48
C ASN A 223 44.73 6.07 18.32
N MET A 224 44.70 7.26 17.73
CA MET A 224 44.97 8.52 18.41
C MET A 224 43.82 9.51 18.19
N PRO A 225 43.47 10.35 19.19
CA PRO A 225 42.46 11.37 19.01
C PRO A 225 42.90 12.38 17.94
N LYS A 226 41.99 12.67 17.01
CA LYS A 226 42.12 13.73 16.01
C LYS A 226 41.09 14.83 16.30
N PRO A 227 41.29 16.07 15.80
CA PRO A 227 40.29 17.12 15.91
C PRO A 227 38.93 16.63 15.39
N GLY A 228 37.88 16.73 16.21
CA GLY A 228 36.52 16.29 15.88
C GLY A 228 36.30 14.76 15.93
N SER A 229 37.28 13.96 16.33
CA SER A 229 37.07 12.51 16.50
C SER A 229 36.38 12.19 17.82
N ARG A 230 35.51 11.17 17.81
CA ARG A 230 34.83 10.60 18.98
C ARG A 230 35.49 9.27 19.34
N LEU A 231 35.67 9.01 20.63
CA LEU A 231 36.17 7.73 21.12
C LEU A 231 35.08 6.68 20.90
N ILE A 232 35.40 5.61 20.15
CA ILE A 232 34.45 4.53 19.87
C ILE A 232 34.53 3.48 20.96
N TRP A 233 35.76 3.10 21.34
CA TRP A 233 36.02 2.25 22.49
C TRP A 233 37.40 2.49 23.08
N ARG A 234 37.51 2.20 24.38
CA ARG A 234 38.78 2.19 25.11
C ARG A 234 39.42 0.81 25.10
N GLU A 235 40.74 0.81 25.21
CA GLU A 235 41.54 -0.33 25.63
C GLU A 235 40.96 -0.88 26.96
N SER A 236 40.53 -2.14 26.94
CA SER A 236 39.97 -2.80 28.12
C SER A 236 41.06 -3.63 28.80
N MET A 237 41.28 -3.42 30.10
CA MET A 237 42.28 -4.15 30.91
C MET A 237 41.85 -5.59 31.28
N SER A 238 40.72 -6.10 30.79
CA SER A 238 40.31 -7.48 31.06
C SER A 238 39.35 -8.07 30.01
N GLN A 239 39.68 -9.31 29.63
CA GLN A 239 38.96 -10.36 28.90
C GLN A 239 38.70 -10.16 27.39
N GLU A 240 39.51 -10.89 26.61
CA GLU A 240 39.27 -11.48 25.28
C GLU A 240 38.18 -10.85 24.41
N LYS A 241 38.31 -9.57 24.05
CA LYS A 241 37.53 -9.00 22.94
C LYS A 241 38.04 -9.58 21.63
N THR A 242 37.36 -10.62 21.16
CA THR A 242 37.70 -11.40 19.97
C THR A 242 36.97 -10.92 18.72
N HIS A 243 36.01 -9.99 18.82
CA HIS A 243 35.15 -9.59 17.70
C HIS A 243 34.80 -8.10 17.69
N LEU A 244 34.48 -7.58 16.50
CA LEU A 244 33.90 -6.25 16.24
C LEU A 244 32.56 -6.42 15.51
N PHE A 245 31.68 -5.44 15.67
CA PHE A 245 30.39 -5.39 14.99
C PHE A 245 30.33 -4.14 14.14
N ILE A 246 30.04 -4.30 12.86
CA ILE A 246 30.06 -3.23 11.86
C ILE A 246 28.66 -3.10 11.28
N SER A 247 28.09 -1.89 11.30
CA SER A 247 26.84 -1.55 10.62
C SER A 247 27.16 -0.82 9.32
N GLU A 248 26.56 -1.26 8.21
CA GLU A 248 26.73 -0.67 6.88
C GLU A 248 25.41 -0.57 6.12
N ASP A 249 25.27 0.46 5.30
CA ASP A 249 24.14 0.60 4.38
C ASP A 249 24.59 0.53 2.92
N HIS A 250 23.72 0.96 2.00
CA HIS A 250 24.00 1.01 0.56
C HIS A 250 25.15 1.98 0.20
N LEU A 251 25.54 2.89 1.09
CA LEU A 251 26.54 3.93 0.87
C LEU A 251 27.84 3.73 1.66
N GLY A 252 27.83 3.02 2.79
CA GLY A 252 29.07 2.75 3.52
C GLY A 252 28.87 2.39 4.98
N ILE A 253 29.98 2.41 5.71
CA ILE A 253 30.01 2.02 7.12
C ILE A 253 29.45 3.17 7.97
N ARG A 254 28.42 2.85 8.74
CA ARG A 254 27.70 3.79 9.62
C ARG A 254 28.21 3.75 11.05
N GLN A 255 28.46 2.54 11.57
CA GLN A 255 28.90 2.34 12.94
C GLN A 255 29.86 1.17 13.05
N ILE A 256 30.76 1.25 14.03
CA ILE A 256 31.65 0.15 14.42
C ILE A 256 31.61 0.11 15.95
N VAL A 257 31.32 -1.03 16.54
CA VAL A 257 31.31 -1.20 18.00
C VAL A 257 32.05 -2.48 18.38
N ASN A 258 32.61 -2.50 19.58
CA ASN A 258 33.26 -3.70 20.14
C ASN A 258 32.43 -4.38 21.24
N ASP A 259 31.23 -3.87 21.50
CA ASP A 259 30.26 -4.40 22.43
C ASP A 259 28.86 -4.18 21.83
N PRO A 260 28.06 -5.25 21.59
CA PRO A 260 26.68 -5.12 21.12
C PRO A 260 25.81 -4.23 22.02
N GLY A 261 26.05 -4.24 23.34
CA GLY A 261 25.28 -3.45 24.30
C GLY A 261 25.52 -1.95 24.23
N ALA A 262 26.57 -1.51 23.51
CA ALA A 262 26.87 -0.09 23.31
C ALA A 262 25.98 0.58 22.24
N VAL A 263 25.20 -0.20 21.47
CA VAL A 263 24.32 0.35 20.44
C VAL A 263 23.13 1.05 21.11
N THR A 264 23.07 2.38 20.98
CA THR A 264 21.98 3.19 21.54
C THR A 264 20.82 3.25 20.54
N SER A 265 19.60 2.98 20.99
CA SER A 265 18.35 2.99 20.19
C SER A 265 17.95 4.35 19.59
N GLN A 266 18.71 5.42 19.85
CA GLN A 266 18.38 6.79 19.43
C GLN A 266 18.88 7.19 18.03
N GLN A 267 19.68 6.36 17.35
CA GLN A 267 20.11 6.62 15.98
C GLN A 267 19.23 5.81 15.02
N GLY A 268 18.42 6.50 14.20
CA GLY A 268 17.42 5.87 13.30
C GLY A 268 17.98 4.73 12.44
N SER A 269 17.06 3.87 11.96
CA SER A 269 17.30 2.55 11.30
C SER A 269 18.78 2.25 11.07
N PRO A 270 19.46 1.56 12.01
CA PRO A 270 20.86 1.19 11.84
C PRO A 270 20.95 0.31 10.58
N GLY A 271 21.97 0.53 9.74
CA GLY A 271 22.18 -0.30 8.56
C GLY A 271 22.40 -1.77 8.94
N TRP A 272 22.71 -2.61 7.96
CA TRP A 272 22.90 -4.04 8.18
C TRP A 272 24.19 -4.33 8.94
N TRP A 273 24.11 -5.24 9.91
CA TRP A 273 25.20 -5.60 10.80
C TRP A 273 25.95 -6.85 10.36
N ARG A 274 27.27 -6.81 10.52
CA ARG A 274 28.19 -7.94 10.35
C ARG A 274 29.09 -8.10 11.58
N THR A 275 29.41 -9.35 11.91
CA THR A 275 30.31 -9.70 13.03
C THR A 275 31.66 -10.11 12.47
N LEU A 276 32.70 -9.39 12.89
CA LEU A 276 34.06 -9.49 12.39
C LEU A 276 35.00 -10.04 13.47
N PRO A 277 35.61 -11.22 13.28
CA PRO A 277 36.61 -11.72 14.22
C PRO A 277 37.91 -10.91 14.12
N ILE A 278 38.50 -10.59 15.27
CA ILE A 278 39.81 -9.94 15.39
C ILE A 278 40.88 -11.04 15.29
N THR A 279 41.23 -11.41 14.06
CA THR A 279 42.26 -12.43 13.78
C THR A 279 43.66 -11.85 13.60
N SER A 280 43.77 -10.53 13.43
CA SER A 280 45.01 -9.80 13.18
C SER A 280 45.21 -8.68 14.20
N LYS A 281 46.48 -8.36 14.48
CA LYS A 281 46.87 -7.19 15.30
C LYS A 281 46.48 -5.87 14.65
N VAL A 282 46.37 -5.86 13.32
CA VAL A 282 46.01 -4.67 12.54
C VAL A 282 44.85 -5.02 11.63
N LEU A 283 43.79 -4.21 11.70
CA LEU A 283 42.65 -4.27 10.78
C LEU A 283 42.78 -3.16 9.76
N SER A 284 42.42 -3.47 8.51
CA SER A 284 42.49 -2.54 7.38
C SER A 284 41.10 -2.27 6.82
N PHE A 285 40.81 -0.99 6.62
CA PHE A 285 39.58 -0.45 6.07
C PHE A 285 39.91 0.35 4.81
N SER A 286 38.99 0.32 3.83
CA SER A 286 39.11 1.08 2.59
C SER A 286 38.08 2.20 2.57
N ASP A 287 38.50 3.41 2.26
CA ASP A 287 37.64 4.59 2.12
C ASP A 287 37.46 5.00 0.65
N ASP A 288 36.38 5.73 0.37
CA ASP A 288 36.12 6.33 -0.95
C ASP A 288 36.68 7.76 -1.08
N GLY A 289 37.46 8.23 -0.10
CA GLY A 289 37.90 9.62 0.01
C GLY A 289 36.99 10.53 0.84
N LEU A 290 35.82 10.07 1.26
CA LEU A 290 34.91 10.75 2.19
C LEU A 290 34.55 9.89 3.41
N LYS A 291 34.26 8.61 3.17
CA LYS A 291 33.75 7.66 4.17
C LYS A 291 34.28 6.25 3.96
N LEU A 292 34.30 5.47 5.04
CA LEU A 292 34.69 4.06 4.99
C LEU A 292 33.64 3.24 4.22
N ARG A 293 34.11 2.36 3.34
CA ARG A 293 33.28 1.53 2.44
C ARG A 293 33.38 0.05 2.72
N SER A 294 34.57 -0.44 3.03
CA SER A 294 34.82 -1.87 3.21
C SER A 294 35.97 -2.11 4.15
N PHE A 295 36.13 -3.37 4.54
CA PHE A 295 37.19 -3.85 5.41
C PHE A 295 37.79 -5.13 4.84
N ALA A 296 39.08 -5.35 5.07
CA ALA A 296 39.82 -6.46 4.46
C ALA A 296 39.61 -7.80 5.17
N ALA A 297 39.20 -7.78 6.44
CA ALA A 297 39.03 -9.00 7.23
C ALA A 297 37.72 -9.71 6.86
N ALA A 298 37.74 -11.04 6.80
CA ALA A 298 36.56 -11.84 6.52
C ALA A 298 35.65 -11.88 7.76
N PRO A 299 34.38 -11.46 7.66
CA PRO A 299 33.41 -11.58 8.75
C PRO A 299 33.01 -13.05 8.95
N LEU A 300 32.41 -13.37 10.10
CA LEU A 300 31.98 -14.75 10.41
C LEU A 300 31.03 -15.33 9.35
N ASN A 301 30.12 -14.50 8.84
CA ASN A 301 29.28 -14.80 7.69
C ASN A 301 29.46 -13.70 6.62
N PRO A 302 30.19 -13.94 5.52
CA PRO A 302 30.46 -12.93 4.49
C PRO A 302 29.25 -12.59 3.62
N THR A 303 28.23 -13.43 3.62
CA THR A 303 27.09 -13.30 2.71
C THR A 303 25.78 -13.01 3.47
N ILE A 304 25.79 -12.97 4.80
CA ILE A 304 24.59 -12.77 5.61
C ILE A 304 24.78 -11.53 6.47
N CYS A 305 23.85 -10.59 6.37
CA CYS A 305 23.81 -9.39 7.20
C CYS A 305 22.56 -9.37 8.08
N TRP A 306 22.66 -8.79 9.28
CA TRP A 306 21.65 -8.88 10.33
C TRP A 306 21.05 -7.52 10.67
N PRO A 307 19.84 -7.45 11.24
CA PRO A 307 19.19 -6.17 11.56
C PRO A 307 19.79 -5.51 12.82
N HIS A 308 20.51 -6.27 13.64
CA HIS A 308 21.19 -5.79 14.84
C HIS A 308 22.52 -6.55 15.03
N PRO A 309 23.44 -6.07 15.90
CA PRO A 309 24.69 -6.78 16.16
C PRO A 309 24.43 -8.20 16.71
N MET A 310 25.06 -9.21 16.11
CA MET A 310 24.87 -10.62 16.48
C MET A 310 26.12 -11.20 17.13
N ALA A 311 26.03 -11.54 18.42
CA ALA A 311 27.15 -12.17 19.14
C ALA A 311 27.59 -13.49 18.47
N PRO A 312 28.89 -13.84 18.52
CA PRO A 312 29.40 -15.08 17.91
C PRO A 312 28.69 -16.35 18.38
N ASP A 313 28.35 -16.43 19.68
CA ASP A 313 27.64 -17.58 20.23
C ASP A 313 26.21 -17.70 19.70
N ALA A 314 25.54 -16.57 19.45
CA ALA A 314 24.21 -16.56 18.83
C ALA A 314 24.29 -17.04 17.37
N LEU A 315 25.30 -16.61 16.61
CA LEU A 315 25.53 -17.05 15.23
C LEU A 315 25.89 -18.53 15.13
N LYS A 316 26.69 -19.04 16.06
CA LYS A 316 27.07 -20.46 16.12
C LYS A 316 25.88 -21.37 16.40
N ASN A 317 24.93 -20.89 17.20
CA ASN A 317 23.71 -21.60 17.54
C ASN A 317 22.54 -21.23 16.61
N MET A 318 22.81 -20.83 15.37
CA MET A 318 21.79 -20.51 14.38
C MET A 318 21.64 -21.67 13.38
N ALA A 319 20.41 -22.12 13.16
CA ALA A 319 20.04 -23.04 12.10
C ALA A 319 19.63 -22.24 10.85
N TYR A 320 20.12 -22.67 9.68
CA TYR A 320 19.85 -22.02 8.40
C TYR A 320 19.02 -22.95 7.51
N HIS A 321 18.01 -22.40 6.85
CA HIS A 321 17.06 -23.12 6.02
C HIS A 321 16.95 -22.42 4.66
N VAL A 322 17.72 -22.92 3.69
CA VAL A 322 17.75 -22.38 2.32
C VAL A 322 16.51 -22.86 1.57
N THR A 323 15.88 -21.97 0.83
CA THR A 323 14.60 -22.23 0.14
C THR A 323 14.71 -22.18 -1.38
N LYS A 324 15.86 -21.77 -1.92
CA LYS A 324 16.15 -21.75 -3.37
C LYS A 324 17.47 -22.44 -3.67
N ASP A 325 17.50 -23.19 -4.77
CA ASP A 325 18.74 -23.75 -5.30
C ASP A 325 19.61 -22.65 -5.91
N SER A 326 20.91 -22.69 -5.58
CA SER A 326 21.96 -21.95 -6.27
C SER A 326 22.18 -22.55 -7.67
N SER A 327 21.19 -22.40 -8.55
CA SER A 327 21.21 -22.87 -9.95
C SER A 327 21.83 -21.87 -10.93
N SER A 328 22.63 -20.90 -10.46
CA SER A 328 23.52 -20.16 -11.37
C SER A 328 24.82 -20.93 -11.54
N SER A 329 25.09 -21.35 -12.77
CA SER A 329 26.33 -21.99 -13.25
C SER A 329 27.62 -21.15 -13.07
N LEU A 330 27.52 -19.97 -12.44
CA LEU A 330 28.60 -19.32 -11.73
C LEU A 330 28.20 -19.27 -10.26
N GLY A 331 29.00 -19.88 -9.38
CA GLY A 331 28.77 -19.96 -7.93
C GLY A 331 28.71 -18.59 -7.23
N MET A 332 27.67 -17.83 -7.49
CA MET A 332 27.32 -16.61 -6.78
C MET A 332 26.73 -17.02 -5.43
N THR A 333 27.40 -16.63 -4.35
CA THR A 333 26.94 -16.83 -2.99
C THR A 333 25.65 -16.03 -2.76
N ILE A 334 24.66 -16.62 -2.08
CA ILE A 334 23.41 -15.92 -1.74
C ILE A 334 23.77 -14.81 -0.73
N GLU A 335 23.78 -13.56 -1.18
CA GLU A 335 23.80 -12.41 -0.28
C GLU A 335 22.41 -12.22 0.33
N ALA A 336 22.29 -12.50 1.63
CA ALA A 336 21.06 -12.44 2.40
C ALA A 336 21.09 -11.25 3.37
N ARG A 337 20.06 -10.41 3.31
CA ARG A 337 19.83 -9.31 4.24
C ARG A 337 18.65 -9.69 5.11
N MET A 338 18.95 -10.12 6.33
CA MET A 338 18.00 -10.79 7.20
C MET A 338 17.11 -9.78 7.93
N VAL A 339 15.80 -9.93 7.81
CA VAL A 339 14.79 -9.23 8.60
C VAL A 339 14.34 -10.12 9.74
N ALA A 340 14.05 -9.55 10.91
CA ALA A 340 13.54 -10.28 12.06
C ALA A 340 12.00 -10.35 12.04
N LEU A 341 11.47 -11.55 12.22
CA LEU A 341 10.06 -11.83 12.48
C LEU A 341 9.93 -12.17 13.97
N GLU A 342 9.30 -11.25 14.71
CA GLU A 342 9.12 -11.33 16.16
C GLU A 342 7.84 -12.07 16.49
N PHE A 343 7.86 -12.93 17.52
CA PHE A 343 6.67 -13.63 17.99
C PHE A 343 6.46 -13.37 19.48
N ASN A 344 5.18 -13.34 19.89
CA ASN A 344 4.74 -13.28 21.29
C ASN A 344 5.08 -12.00 22.07
N GLU A 345 5.55 -10.95 21.41
CA GLU A 345 5.63 -9.63 22.02
C GLU A 345 4.21 -9.08 22.33
N PRO A 346 3.99 -8.42 23.48
CA PRO A 346 2.64 -8.02 23.92
C PRO A 346 1.87 -7.11 22.96
N GLU A 347 2.58 -6.39 22.08
CA GLU A 347 2.02 -5.43 21.13
C GLU A 347 1.63 -6.07 19.79
N ILE A 348 1.96 -7.36 19.56
CA ILE A 348 1.71 -8.05 18.30
C ILE A 348 0.23 -8.43 18.19
N MET A 349 -0.39 -8.05 17.07
CA MET A 349 -1.80 -8.31 16.77
C MET A 349 -2.01 -9.44 15.76
N GLY A 350 -0.99 -9.76 14.96
CA GLY A 350 -1.08 -10.77 13.91
C GLY A 350 0.09 -10.72 12.95
N TYR A 351 0.03 -11.56 11.92
CA TYR A 351 1.08 -11.69 10.91
C TYR A 351 0.50 -11.56 9.51
N SER A 352 1.21 -10.89 8.61
CA SER A 352 0.86 -10.84 7.19
C SER A 352 1.91 -11.51 6.33
N ALA A 353 1.49 -12.10 5.23
CA ALA A 353 2.36 -12.72 4.23
C ALA A 353 2.15 -12.09 2.86
N CYS A 354 3.24 -11.67 2.21
CA CYS A 354 3.22 -11.10 0.87
C CYS A 354 3.57 -12.15 -0.18
N TRP A 355 2.78 -12.18 -1.24
CA TRP A 355 2.91 -13.12 -2.35
C TRP A 355 3.10 -12.37 -3.65
N TYR A 356 4.02 -12.82 -4.50
CA TYR A 356 4.23 -12.29 -5.84
C TYR A 356 4.59 -13.42 -6.80
N LYS A 357 3.85 -13.55 -7.92
CA LYS A 357 3.99 -14.67 -8.87
C LYS A 357 3.99 -16.04 -8.15
N ASP A 358 3.05 -16.23 -7.22
CA ASP A 358 2.89 -17.43 -6.38
C ASP A 358 4.09 -17.80 -5.50
N GLN A 359 5.00 -16.86 -5.26
CA GLN A 359 6.13 -17.03 -4.33
C GLN A 359 5.90 -16.18 -3.09
N LEU A 360 6.19 -16.75 -1.91
CA LEU A 360 6.24 -16.00 -0.66
C LEU A 360 7.45 -15.06 -0.70
N VAL A 361 7.23 -13.75 -0.76
CA VAL A 361 8.30 -12.75 -0.95
C VAL A 361 8.61 -11.96 0.32
N ASP A 362 7.66 -11.86 1.25
CA ASP A 362 7.83 -11.14 2.51
C ASP A 362 6.87 -11.65 3.60
N LEU A 363 7.23 -11.40 4.86
CA LEU A 363 6.43 -11.68 6.05
C LEU A 363 6.50 -10.48 6.98
N HIS A 364 5.36 -10.05 7.53
CA HIS A 364 5.29 -8.87 8.38
C HIS A 364 4.62 -9.16 9.71
N THR A 365 5.18 -8.62 10.79
CA THR A 365 4.59 -8.67 12.13
C THR A 365 3.80 -7.39 12.38
N HIS A 366 2.50 -7.51 12.64
CA HIS A 366 1.65 -6.35 12.87
C HIS A 366 1.65 -5.91 14.34
N LYS A 367 1.86 -4.62 14.58
CA LYS A 367 1.77 -3.96 15.90
C LYS A 367 0.77 -2.81 15.87
N ALA A 368 0.20 -2.47 17.02
CA ALA A 368 -0.74 -1.35 17.12
C ALA A 368 -0.10 -0.04 16.68
N GLU A 369 -0.83 0.77 15.90
CA GLU A 369 -0.42 2.11 15.42
C GLU A 369 0.88 2.15 14.59
N GLU A 370 1.25 1.04 13.94
CA GLU A 370 2.43 1.02 13.08
C GLU A 370 2.27 1.79 11.77
N SER A 371 3.40 2.11 11.13
CA SER A 371 3.40 2.68 9.78
C SER A 371 3.06 1.62 8.73
N LEU A 372 2.04 1.88 7.91
CA LEU A 372 1.62 1.01 6.80
C LEU A 372 2.43 1.25 5.50
N ALA A 373 3.57 1.95 5.58
CA ALA A 373 4.35 2.33 4.41
C ALA A 373 4.99 1.15 3.68
N PHE A 374 5.26 0.04 4.37
CA PHE A 374 5.91 -1.16 3.81
C PHE A 374 5.10 -1.81 2.68
N TYR A 375 3.76 -1.71 2.71
CA TYR A 375 2.91 -2.21 1.63
C TYR A 375 3.23 -1.55 0.28
N ARG A 376 3.45 -0.22 0.28
CA ARG A 376 3.77 0.54 -0.94
C ARG A 376 5.15 0.23 -1.48
N GLU A 377 6.09 -0.14 -0.62
CA GLU A 377 7.46 -0.45 -1.03
C GLU A 377 7.50 -1.68 -1.95
N LEU A 378 6.81 -2.76 -1.57
CA LEU A 378 6.72 -3.98 -2.36
C LEU A 378 5.95 -3.77 -3.66
N ASP A 379 4.87 -2.98 -3.63
CA ASP A 379 4.12 -2.60 -4.83
C ASP A 379 5.01 -1.87 -5.84
N GLU A 380 5.80 -0.88 -5.39
CA GLU A 380 6.69 -0.13 -6.26
C GLU A 380 7.86 -0.97 -6.77
N MET A 381 8.45 -1.82 -5.94
CA MET A 381 9.48 -2.77 -6.39
C MET A 381 8.92 -3.69 -7.48
N ALA A 382 7.69 -4.19 -7.33
CA ALA A 382 7.05 -5.04 -8.32
C ALA A 382 6.74 -4.29 -9.62
N LYS A 383 6.21 -3.06 -9.55
CA LYS A 383 5.99 -2.19 -10.72
C LYS A 383 7.28 -1.93 -11.49
N GLN A 384 8.38 -1.66 -10.79
CA GLN A 384 9.69 -1.47 -11.42
C GLN A 384 10.19 -2.74 -12.11
N LYS A 385 10.03 -3.90 -11.46
CA LYS A 385 10.38 -5.21 -12.04
C LYS A 385 9.45 -5.61 -13.18
N LEU A 386 8.25 -5.05 -13.27
CA LEU A 386 7.29 -5.34 -14.33
C LEU A 386 7.47 -4.45 -15.56
N ALA A 387 7.86 -3.18 -15.40
CA ALA A 387 8.27 -2.32 -16.52
C ALA A 387 9.42 -2.93 -17.35
N LYS A 388 10.07 -3.97 -16.81
CA LYS A 388 11.11 -4.83 -17.38
C LYS A 388 10.63 -5.90 -18.36
N GLU A 389 9.39 -6.38 -18.24
CA GLU A 389 8.92 -7.65 -18.83
C GLU A 389 7.94 -7.49 -20.01
N LYS A 390 7.55 -6.26 -20.39
CA LYS A 390 6.67 -6.05 -21.54
C LYS A 390 7.39 -6.27 -22.87
N SER A 391 7.44 -7.53 -23.31
CA SER A 391 7.36 -7.91 -24.72
C SER A 391 6.32 -9.02 -24.85
N ASP A 392 5.23 -8.72 -25.57
CA ASP A 392 4.25 -9.67 -26.09
C ASP A 392 3.62 -10.69 -25.12
N ASP A 393 2.81 -10.25 -24.15
CA ASP A 393 1.50 -10.91 -23.95
C ASP A 393 0.53 -10.04 -23.13
N SER A 394 -0.76 -10.17 -23.44
CA SER A 394 -1.85 -9.31 -22.95
C SER A 394 -2.58 -9.86 -21.71
N THR A 395 -1.93 -10.70 -20.92
CA THR A 395 -2.49 -11.28 -19.69
C THR A 395 -2.31 -10.36 -18.48
N ALA A 396 -3.25 -10.44 -17.54
CA ALA A 396 -3.31 -9.61 -16.35
C ALA A 396 -1.99 -9.66 -15.57
N ILE A 397 -1.43 -8.48 -15.37
CA ILE A 397 -0.15 -8.23 -14.71
C ILE A 397 -0.22 -8.66 -13.24
N PRO A 398 0.65 -9.57 -12.74
CA PRO A 398 0.58 -10.00 -11.34
C PRO A 398 1.14 -8.92 -10.42
N SER A 399 0.28 -8.27 -9.64
CA SER A 399 0.68 -7.41 -8.51
C SER A 399 0.94 -8.26 -7.25
N PRO A 400 1.80 -7.80 -6.33
CA PRO A 400 1.89 -8.41 -5.01
C PRO A 400 0.53 -8.42 -4.31
N TYR A 401 0.22 -9.48 -3.57
CA TYR A 401 -0.96 -9.53 -2.71
C TYR A 401 -0.60 -10.03 -1.32
N TRP A 402 -1.43 -9.69 -0.34
CA TRP A 402 -1.17 -9.96 1.06
C TRP A 402 -2.28 -10.78 1.70
N THR A 403 -1.92 -11.72 2.55
CA THR A 403 -2.85 -12.44 3.43
C THR A 403 -2.56 -12.08 4.88
N TYR A 404 -3.59 -11.87 5.69
CA TYR A 404 -3.46 -11.50 7.10
C TYR A 404 -3.94 -12.64 8.01
N HIS A 405 -3.20 -12.90 9.08
CA HIS A 405 -3.43 -13.99 10.03
C HIS A 405 -3.47 -13.39 11.45
N PRO A 406 -4.66 -13.05 11.97
CA PRO A 406 -4.80 -12.39 13.27
C PRO A 406 -4.56 -13.33 14.45
N LEU A 407 -4.04 -12.77 15.55
CA LEU A 407 -3.98 -13.42 16.87
C LEU A 407 -5.16 -12.99 17.73
N ASN A 408 -5.75 -13.94 18.45
CA ASN A 408 -6.78 -13.66 19.44
C ASN A 408 -6.17 -13.10 20.74
N ALA A 409 -7.03 -12.52 21.58
CA ALA A 409 -6.61 -12.05 22.91
C ALA A 409 -5.98 -13.18 23.73
N GLY A 410 -4.75 -12.96 24.20
CA GLY A 410 -3.98 -13.95 24.97
C GLY A 410 -3.48 -15.16 24.16
N GLU A 411 -3.61 -15.12 22.83
CA GLU A 411 -3.04 -16.14 21.94
C GLU A 411 -1.55 -15.88 21.72
N ARG A 412 -0.77 -16.95 21.83
CA ARG A 412 0.69 -16.94 21.65
C ARG A 412 1.10 -18.12 20.79
N VAL A 413 2.08 -17.90 19.93
CA VAL A 413 2.67 -18.93 19.07
C VAL A 413 3.60 -19.81 19.90
N GLU A 414 3.32 -21.10 19.94
CA GLU A 414 4.16 -22.10 20.60
C GLU A 414 5.20 -22.70 19.66
N GLN A 415 4.87 -22.85 18.38
CA GLN A 415 5.75 -23.51 17.41
C GLN A 415 5.62 -22.85 16.03
N VAL A 416 6.73 -22.74 15.32
CA VAL A 416 6.80 -22.31 13.92
C VAL A 416 7.36 -23.47 13.11
N TRP A 417 6.57 -23.93 12.14
CA TRP A 417 6.92 -25.02 11.24
C TRP A 417 7.13 -24.47 9.83
N LEU A 418 8.21 -24.89 9.19
CA LEU A 418 8.54 -24.56 7.81
C LEU A 418 8.48 -25.82 6.96
N ARG A 419 7.95 -25.67 5.76
CA ARG A 419 7.92 -26.70 4.74
C ARG A 419 8.47 -26.13 3.43
N THR A 420 9.37 -26.89 2.83
CA THR A 420 10.00 -26.59 1.54
C THR A 420 9.93 -27.82 0.65
N LYS A 421 9.77 -27.64 -0.66
CA LYS A 421 9.82 -28.75 -1.63
C LYS A 421 11.15 -29.49 -1.53
N LYS A 422 11.11 -30.82 -1.40
CA LYS A 422 12.29 -31.71 -1.42
C LYS A 422 12.53 -32.11 -2.88
N GLU A 423 13.75 -31.97 -3.40
CA GLU A 423 14.08 -32.50 -4.74
C GLU A 423 13.90 -34.02 -4.76
N ALA A 424 13.38 -34.55 -5.87
CA ALA A 424 13.40 -35.99 -6.12
C ALA A 424 14.86 -36.41 -6.30
N ASP A 425 15.32 -37.36 -5.48
CA ASP A 425 16.66 -37.93 -5.56
C ASP A 425 16.86 -38.51 -6.98
N GLY A 426 17.83 -37.98 -7.73
CA GLY A 426 18.01 -38.20 -9.17
C GLY A 426 18.49 -39.60 -9.58
N LYS A 427 17.95 -40.66 -8.96
CA LYS A 427 18.31 -42.06 -9.25
C LYS A 427 17.21 -42.88 -9.95
N ASP A 428 15.96 -42.44 -9.98
CA ASP A 428 14.84 -43.24 -10.53
C ASP A 428 13.99 -42.48 -11.57
N THR A 429 14.61 -41.90 -12.60
CA THR A 429 13.88 -41.41 -13.78
C THR A 429 14.51 -41.93 -15.07
N SER A 430 13.70 -42.62 -15.89
CA SER A 430 14.10 -43.22 -17.17
C SER A 430 14.51 -42.15 -18.19
N GLU A 431 15.37 -42.54 -19.14
CA GLU A 431 16.07 -41.63 -20.05
C GLU A 431 15.19 -40.79 -20.99
N ASP A 432 13.87 -41.04 -21.06
CA ASP A 432 12.94 -40.35 -21.96
C ASP A 432 12.43 -38.98 -21.44
N GLU A 433 12.73 -38.60 -20.19
CA GLU A 433 12.33 -37.30 -19.63
C GLU A 433 13.42 -36.20 -19.72
N ARG A 434 14.52 -36.42 -20.45
CA ARG A 434 15.60 -35.42 -20.67
C ARG A 434 15.27 -34.28 -21.64
N ARG A 435 13.99 -33.93 -21.85
CA ARG A 435 13.62 -32.67 -22.51
C ARG A 435 13.27 -31.64 -21.44
N PRO A 436 13.95 -30.48 -21.37
CA PRO A 436 13.59 -29.43 -20.43
C PRO A 436 12.19 -28.92 -20.79
N LYS A 437 11.17 -29.34 -20.04
CA LYS A 437 9.87 -28.67 -20.07
C LYS A 437 10.06 -27.30 -19.43
N ILE A 438 9.89 -26.26 -20.23
CA ILE A 438 9.79 -24.87 -19.79
C ILE A 438 8.39 -24.74 -19.13
N SER A 439 8.25 -25.08 -17.85
CA SER A 439 7.08 -24.70 -17.04
C SER A 439 7.27 -25.07 -15.55
N ASP A 440 7.12 -24.08 -14.68
CA ASP A 440 6.96 -24.10 -13.21
C ASP A 440 8.15 -24.42 -12.30
N THR A 441 9.00 -23.39 -12.12
CA THR A 441 10.03 -23.27 -11.06
C THR A 441 9.52 -22.50 -9.82
N SER A 442 8.26 -22.68 -9.41
CA SER A 442 7.78 -22.09 -8.14
C SER A 442 8.32 -22.89 -6.95
N THR A 443 9.24 -22.30 -6.19
CA THR A 443 9.62 -22.80 -4.86
C THR A 443 8.44 -22.67 -3.92
N GLU A 444 7.71 -23.77 -3.70
CA GLU A 444 6.60 -23.84 -2.75
C GLU A 444 7.16 -23.78 -1.31
N ILE A 445 6.85 -22.70 -0.61
CA ILE A 445 7.18 -22.47 0.80
C ILE A 445 5.86 -22.37 1.56
N THR A 446 5.73 -23.14 2.65
CA THR A 446 4.58 -23.06 3.56
C THR A 446 5.09 -22.92 4.99
N ILE A 447 4.49 -22.01 5.75
CA ILE A 447 4.79 -21.77 7.17
C ILE A 447 3.52 -22.05 7.97
N SER A 448 3.63 -22.79 9.07
CA SER A 448 2.52 -23.01 10.00
C SER A 448 2.89 -22.55 11.40
N LEU A 449 2.03 -21.74 12.02
CA LEU A 449 2.17 -21.25 13.37
C LEU A 449 1.19 -22.00 14.27
N VAL A 450 1.69 -22.80 15.20
CA VAL A 450 0.86 -23.51 16.19
C VAL A 450 0.78 -22.66 17.45
N THR A 451 -0.42 -22.43 17.98
CA THR A 451 -0.65 -21.54 19.12
C THR A 451 -1.09 -22.28 20.38
N ASN A 452 -0.97 -21.62 21.54
CA ASN A 452 -1.40 -22.16 22.84
C ASN A 452 -2.91 -22.38 22.97
N GLN A 453 -3.69 -21.88 22.01
CA GLN A 453 -5.14 -22.07 21.94
C GLN A 453 -5.50 -23.24 21.01
N SER A 454 -4.54 -24.11 20.68
CA SER A 454 -4.73 -25.23 19.75
C SER A 454 -5.22 -24.79 18.36
N ARG A 455 -4.86 -23.57 17.94
CA ARG A 455 -5.06 -23.10 16.57
C ARG A 455 -3.78 -23.27 15.78
N THR A 456 -3.93 -23.57 14.49
CA THR A 456 -2.83 -23.58 13.53
C THR A 456 -3.09 -22.53 12.46
N LEU A 457 -2.22 -21.52 12.36
CA LEU A 457 -2.27 -20.51 11.31
C LEU A 457 -1.32 -20.92 10.18
N THR A 458 -1.85 -21.36 9.04
CA THR A 458 -1.04 -21.78 7.89
C THR A 458 -0.94 -20.67 6.84
N ILE A 459 0.29 -20.38 6.44
CA ILE A 459 0.69 -19.39 5.45
C ILE A 459 1.31 -20.14 4.26
N GLY A 460 0.59 -20.24 3.15
CA GLY A 460 1.05 -20.88 1.91
C GLY A 460 0.22 -22.07 1.46
N ARG A 461 0.44 -22.54 0.23
CA ARG A 461 -0.42 -23.56 -0.41
C ARG A 461 -0.21 -24.94 0.22
N ASN A 462 -1.30 -25.71 0.27
CA ASN A 462 -1.28 -27.15 0.53
C ASN A 462 -1.02 -27.89 -0.78
N SER A 463 0.19 -28.39 -1.01
CA SER A 463 0.51 -29.10 -2.27
C SER A 463 1.55 -30.21 -2.08
N SER A 464 1.31 -31.35 -2.75
CA SER A 464 2.09 -32.60 -2.82
C SER A 464 2.42 -33.33 -1.49
N PRO A 465 2.21 -34.64 -1.37
CA PRO A 465 2.47 -35.41 -0.14
C PRO A 465 3.95 -35.76 0.10
N HIS A 466 4.90 -35.14 -0.61
CA HIS A 466 6.33 -35.53 -0.61
C HIS A 466 7.27 -34.50 0.04
N SER A 467 6.73 -33.47 0.70
CA SER A 467 7.53 -32.49 1.45
C SER A 467 7.41 -32.72 2.95
N GLU A 468 8.53 -32.55 3.66
CA GLU A 468 8.64 -32.80 5.10
C GLU A 468 8.51 -31.48 5.88
N TRP A 469 7.72 -31.49 6.95
CA TRP A 469 7.60 -30.36 7.87
C TRP A 469 8.79 -30.33 8.82
N LYS A 470 9.41 -29.16 8.99
CA LYS A 470 10.50 -28.94 9.93
C LYS A 470 10.12 -27.85 10.93
N CYS A 471 10.12 -28.19 12.22
CA CYS A 471 9.98 -27.19 13.28
C CYS A 471 11.24 -26.32 13.27
N ILE A 472 11.09 -25.02 13.05
CA ILE A 472 12.21 -24.07 12.98
C ILE A 472 12.31 -23.21 14.23
N SER A 473 11.23 -23.06 14.99
CA SER A 473 11.25 -22.31 16.24
C SER A 473 10.19 -22.84 17.19
N LYS A 474 10.50 -22.82 18.49
CA LYS A 474 9.59 -23.25 19.56
C LYS A 474 9.70 -22.28 20.71
N ASP A 475 8.57 -22.00 21.29
CA ASP A 475 8.45 -21.15 22.45
C ASP A 475 9.25 -21.70 23.63
N SER A 476 9.90 -20.78 24.34
CA SER A 476 10.75 -21.10 25.48
C SER A 476 10.65 -19.98 26.51
N THR A 477 10.80 -20.32 27.79
CA THR A 477 10.88 -19.32 28.86
C THR A 477 12.24 -18.63 28.94
N GLU A 478 13.23 -19.08 28.16
CA GLU A 478 14.63 -18.64 28.26
C GLU A 478 15.01 -17.55 27.26
N SER A 479 14.33 -17.47 26.09
CA SER A 479 14.61 -16.46 25.07
C SER A 479 13.39 -16.10 24.23
N PRO A 480 13.30 -14.86 23.72
CA PRO A 480 12.23 -14.46 22.80
C PRO A 480 12.24 -15.33 21.54
N MET A 481 11.04 -15.62 21.04
CA MET A 481 10.85 -16.44 19.85
C MET A 481 11.06 -15.57 18.62
N LEU A 482 12.17 -15.82 17.91
CA LEU A 482 12.62 -15.00 16.78
C LEU A 482 12.96 -15.90 15.58
N VAL A 483 12.45 -15.52 14.40
CA VAL A 483 12.82 -16.12 13.13
C VAL A 483 13.31 -15.03 12.21
N TYR A 484 14.43 -15.24 11.54
CA TYR A 484 14.98 -14.31 10.57
C TYR A 484 14.73 -14.83 9.15
N PHE A 485 14.52 -13.94 8.20
CA PHE A 485 14.39 -14.32 6.79
C PHE A 485 14.90 -13.23 5.85
N SER A 486 15.27 -13.59 4.63
CA SER A 486 15.72 -12.62 3.60
C SER A 486 14.61 -12.40 2.56
N PRO A 487 13.89 -11.26 2.60
CA PRO A 487 12.82 -10.96 1.63
C PRO A 487 13.36 -10.71 0.23
N GLY A 488 12.51 -10.87 -0.77
CA GLY A 488 12.84 -10.53 -2.16
C GLY A 488 11.79 -10.94 -3.18
N LEU A 489 11.64 -10.15 -4.26
CA LEU A 489 10.66 -10.40 -5.33
C LEU A 489 10.89 -11.67 -6.15
N GLY A 490 11.95 -12.43 -5.88
CA GLY A 490 12.12 -13.77 -6.43
C GLY A 490 11.64 -14.85 -5.46
N GLY A 491 11.03 -14.50 -4.33
CA GLY A 491 10.78 -15.39 -3.18
C GLY A 491 11.83 -15.24 -2.08
N ILE A 492 11.43 -15.51 -0.83
CA ILE A 492 12.34 -15.61 0.31
C ILE A 492 13.39 -16.68 0.00
N SER A 493 14.67 -16.35 0.18
CA SER A 493 15.81 -17.24 -0.17
C SER A 493 16.39 -18.03 1.00
N LEU A 494 16.20 -17.52 2.22
CA LEU A 494 16.82 -18.05 3.43
C LEU A 494 15.96 -17.73 4.65
N PHE A 495 15.73 -18.73 5.49
CA PHE A 495 15.28 -18.57 6.88
C PHE A 495 16.42 -18.93 7.84
N ALA A 496 16.46 -18.27 9.00
CA ALA A 496 17.38 -18.61 10.08
C ALA A 496 16.71 -18.48 11.45
N SER A 497 16.99 -19.39 12.36
CA SER A 497 16.43 -19.39 13.72
C SER A 497 17.37 -20.06 14.72
N PRO A 498 17.29 -19.75 16.02
CA PRO A 498 18.11 -20.43 17.03
C PRO A 498 17.93 -21.96 17.00
N THR A 499 19.04 -22.69 17.05
CA THR A 499 19.05 -24.16 17.00
C THR A 499 18.33 -24.75 18.21
N MET A 500 17.33 -25.58 17.97
CA MET A 500 16.57 -26.28 19.00
C MET A 500 17.36 -27.48 19.55
N LYS A 501 17.42 -27.63 20.88
CA LYS A 501 18.02 -28.82 21.51
C LYS A 501 16.99 -29.97 21.49
N GLY A 502 17.28 -31.04 20.72
CA GLY A 502 16.56 -32.33 20.83
C GLY A 502 15.44 -32.62 19.82
N SER A 503 15.38 -31.93 18.67
CA SER A 503 14.24 -32.00 17.74
C SER A 503 14.25 -33.13 16.69
N ASP A 504 15.26 -33.99 16.65
CA ASP A 504 15.43 -35.00 15.57
C ASP A 504 14.33 -36.10 15.53
N LYS A 505 13.32 -36.04 16.42
CA LYS A 505 12.22 -37.01 16.49
C LYS A 505 10.85 -36.41 16.84
N GLU A 506 10.61 -35.12 16.61
CA GLU A 506 9.25 -34.57 16.78
C GLU A 506 8.42 -34.83 15.52
N THR A 507 7.41 -35.70 15.64
CA THR A 507 6.41 -35.94 14.61
C THR A 507 5.58 -34.67 14.43
N SER A 508 5.39 -34.22 13.18
CA SER A 508 4.51 -33.09 12.87
C SER A 508 3.12 -33.28 13.52
N PRO A 509 2.49 -32.24 14.09
CA PRO A 509 1.11 -32.30 14.58
C PRO A 509 0.17 -32.99 13.57
N ALA A 510 -0.73 -33.86 14.05
CA ALA A 510 -1.64 -34.64 13.20
C ALA A 510 -2.57 -33.77 12.32
N GLU A 511 -2.79 -32.50 12.70
CA GLU A 511 -3.56 -31.48 11.96
C GLU A 511 -2.80 -30.85 10.78
N LEU A 512 -1.49 -31.11 10.60
CA LEU A 512 -0.74 -30.62 9.43
C LEU A 512 -0.84 -31.56 8.21
N ALA A 513 -1.76 -32.52 8.24
CA ALA A 513 -2.02 -33.45 7.15
C ALA A 513 -2.69 -32.73 5.96
N PRO A 514 -2.35 -33.10 4.70
CA PRO A 514 -2.89 -32.42 3.53
C PRO A 514 -4.37 -32.76 3.34
N GLU A 515 -5.26 -31.84 3.73
CA GLU A 515 -6.61 -31.86 3.18
C GLU A 515 -6.53 -31.57 1.68
N SER A 516 -7.25 -32.37 0.91
CA SER A 516 -7.19 -32.40 -0.54
C SER A 516 -7.60 -31.06 -1.15
N GLY A 517 -6.66 -30.47 -1.91
CA GLY A 517 -6.89 -29.65 -3.10
C GLY A 517 -8.13 -28.76 -3.11
N THR A 518 -8.10 -27.70 -2.33
CA THR A 518 -8.96 -26.53 -2.55
C THR A 518 -8.13 -25.27 -2.31
N ASP A 519 -8.25 -24.28 -3.18
CA ASP A 519 -7.49 -23.03 -3.11
C ASP A 519 -7.61 -22.39 -1.70
N LEU A 520 -6.54 -21.69 -1.27
CA LEU A 520 -6.34 -20.99 0.01
C LEU A 520 -7.45 -19.99 0.44
N ALA A 521 -8.57 -19.94 -0.27
CA ALA A 521 -9.71 -19.07 0.01
C ALA A 521 -10.84 -19.74 0.80
N GLU A 522 -10.85 -21.06 1.01
CA GLU A 522 -12.10 -21.76 1.41
C GLU A 522 -12.15 -22.49 2.75
N THR A 523 -11.17 -22.43 3.65
CA THR A 523 -11.29 -23.11 4.96
C THR A 523 -10.94 -22.23 6.15
N LEU A 524 -11.80 -21.26 6.43
CA LEU A 524 -12.01 -20.72 7.78
C LEU A 524 -13.52 -20.72 8.04
N GLU A 525 -14.01 -21.72 8.79
CA GLU A 525 -15.38 -21.73 9.29
C GLU A 525 -15.51 -20.68 10.40
N VAL A 526 -15.89 -19.46 10.03
CA VAL A 526 -16.22 -18.40 10.98
C VAL A 526 -17.71 -18.51 11.30
N SER A 527 -18.05 -18.88 12.54
CA SER A 527 -19.43 -18.88 13.01
C SER A 527 -19.99 -17.46 12.99
N LEU A 528 -21.02 -17.24 12.18
CA LEU A 528 -21.61 -15.93 11.92
C LEU A 528 -22.35 -15.35 13.13
N ASP A 529 -22.87 -16.19 14.03
CA ASP A 529 -23.59 -15.75 15.24
C ASP A 529 -22.68 -14.99 16.22
N ALA A 530 -21.37 -15.24 16.12
CA ALA A 530 -20.36 -14.59 16.93
C ALA A 530 -19.84 -13.29 16.30
N VAL A 531 -20.11 -12.99 15.02
CA VAL A 531 -19.52 -11.81 14.35
C VAL A 531 -20.16 -10.51 14.83
N ARG A 532 -19.33 -9.55 15.22
CA ARG A 532 -19.72 -8.21 15.66
C ARG A 532 -19.54 -7.18 14.55
N GLU A 533 -18.36 -7.18 13.93
CA GLU A 533 -17.94 -6.19 12.94
C GLU A 533 -17.16 -6.88 11.81
N VAL A 534 -17.25 -6.34 10.61
CA VAL A 534 -16.51 -6.80 9.43
C VAL A 534 -15.77 -5.63 8.83
N GLN A 535 -14.44 -5.71 8.79
CA GLN A 535 -13.60 -4.74 8.13
C GLN A 535 -13.32 -5.19 6.69
N ILE A 536 -13.60 -4.32 5.73
CA ILE A 536 -13.59 -4.66 4.29
C ILE A 536 -12.34 -4.08 3.64
N CYS A 537 -11.55 -4.94 3.00
CA CYS A 537 -10.40 -4.54 2.19
C CYS A 537 -10.80 -4.47 0.71
N ARG A 538 -10.53 -3.32 0.06
CA ARG A 538 -10.85 -3.10 -1.35
C ARG A 538 -9.59 -2.89 -2.20
N GLU A 539 -9.50 -3.58 -3.33
CA GLU A 539 -8.49 -3.36 -4.36
C GLU A 539 -9.09 -2.54 -5.51
N GLN A 540 -8.33 -1.59 -6.05
CA GLN A 540 -8.76 -0.74 -7.15
C GLN A 540 -8.19 -1.25 -8.46
N PHE A 541 -9.06 -1.49 -9.46
CA PHE A 541 -8.64 -1.84 -10.82
C PHE A 541 -8.65 -0.60 -11.74
N ASP A 542 -7.89 -0.68 -12.83
CA ASP A 542 -7.90 0.33 -13.89
C ASP A 542 -9.33 0.60 -14.36
N LYS A 543 -9.69 1.89 -14.50
CA LYS A 543 -11.03 2.42 -14.86
C LYS A 543 -12.05 2.55 -13.71
N GLY A 544 -11.59 2.65 -12.46
CA GLY A 544 -12.41 3.17 -11.35
C GLY A 544 -13.40 2.17 -10.74
N THR A 545 -13.30 0.89 -11.08
CA THR A 545 -14.03 -0.19 -10.40
C THR A 545 -13.17 -0.77 -9.27
N SER A 546 -13.69 -0.74 -8.04
CA SER A 546 -13.06 -1.40 -6.88
C SER A 546 -13.71 -2.74 -6.61
N SER A 547 -12.91 -3.75 -6.28
CA SER A 547 -13.37 -5.06 -5.81
C SER A 547 -13.05 -5.25 -4.34
N ILE A 548 -13.87 -6.01 -3.63
CA ILE A 548 -13.53 -6.54 -2.31
C ILE A 548 -12.50 -7.64 -2.50
N SER A 549 -11.30 -7.42 -1.95
CA SER A 549 -10.19 -8.36 -2.04
C SER A 549 -10.15 -9.31 -0.85
N GLY A 550 -10.62 -8.85 0.31
CA GLY A 550 -10.66 -9.64 1.56
C GLY A 550 -11.50 -8.99 2.65
N LEU A 551 -11.82 -9.79 3.67
CA LEU A 551 -12.71 -9.45 4.79
C LEU A 551 -12.06 -9.89 6.10
N LEU A 552 -12.01 -9.00 7.09
CA LEU A 552 -11.59 -9.29 8.46
C LEU A 552 -12.81 -9.25 9.37
N PHE A 553 -13.17 -10.41 9.91
CA PHE A 553 -14.27 -10.60 10.85
C PHE A 553 -13.77 -10.41 12.28
N GLN A 554 -14.45 -9.56 13.04
CA GLN A 554 -14.23 -9.37 14.47
C GLN A 554 -15.43 -9.93 15.23
N CYS A 555 -15.19 -10.88 16.11
CA CYS A 555 -16.22 -11.57 16.87
C CYS A 555 -16.50 -10.90 18.23
N LYS A 556 -17.68 -11.17 18.80
CA LYS A 556 -18.17 -10.67 20.10
C LYS A 556 -17.30 -11.14 21.27
N ASP A 557 -16.66 -12.30 21.14
CA ASP A 557 -15.72 -12.85 22.11
C ASP A 557 -14.30 -12.26 22.00
N GLY A 558 -14.08 -11.36 21.03
CA GLY A 558 -12.80 -10.75 20.73
C GLY A 558 -11.90 -11.56 19.79
N SER A 559 -12.35 -12.72 19.30
CA SER A 559 -11.63 -13.48 18.28
C SER A 559 -11.70 -12.79 16.91
N GLN A 560 -10.70 -13.07 16.07
CA GLN A 560 -10.62 -12.49 14.73
C GLN A 560 -10.34 -13.57 13.68
N ALA A 561 -10.90 -13.39 12.49
CA ALA A 561 -10.65 -14.26 11.35
C ALA A 561 -10.60 -13.45 10.05
N CYS A 562 -9.64 -13.74 9.19
CA CYS A 562 -9.44 -13.01 7.94
C CYS A 562 -9.62 -13.96 6.75
N VAL A 563 -10.33 -13.51 5.71
CA VAL A 563 -10.57 -14.27 4.47
C VAL A 563 -10.14 -13.44 3.27
N GLY A 564 -9.46 -14.07 2.32
CA GLY A 564 -9.00 -13.43 1.09
C GLY A 564 -7.76 -12.54 1.28
N LYS A 565 -7.56 -11.62 0.33
CA LYS A 565 -6.42 -10.70 0.29
C LYS A 565 -6.71 -9.47 1.15
N PHE A 566 -5.89 -9.24 2.18
CA PHE A 566 -6.15 -8.20 3.16
C PHE A 566 -4.91 -7.32 3.38
N ARG A 567 -5.10 -6.01 3.29
CA ARG A 567 -4.10 -4.99 3.60
C ARG A 567 -4.73 -3.87 4.40
N PHE A 568 -4.08 -3.45 5.48
CA PHE A 568 -4.62 -2.38 6.34
C PHE A 568 -4.68 -1.02 5.64
N ASP A 569 -3.82 -0.73 4.66
CA ASP A 569 -3.84 0.54 3.92
C ASP A 569 -5.07 0.67 2.99
N HIS A 570 -5.70 -0.46 2.66
CA HIS A 570 -6.89 -0.59 1.83
C HIS A 570 -8.16 -0.97 2.62
N ALA A 571 -8.05 -1.20 3.92
CA ALA A 571 -9.14 -1.68 4.78
C ALA A 571 -9.75 -0.56 5.64
N LYS A 572 -10.39 0.44 5.00
CA LYS A 572 -10.93 1.63 5.69
C LYS A 572 -12.39 1.52 6.11
N GLU A 573 -13.14 0.62 5.49
CA GLU A 573 -14.56 0.42 5.71
C GLU A 573 -14.77 -0.63 6.81
N VAL A 574 -15.54 -0.29 7.85
CA VAL A 574 -15.93 -1.21 8.93
C VAL A 574 -17.45 -1.23 9.01
N VAL A 575 -18.03 -2.42 8.90
CA VAL A 575 -19.47 -2.65 8.90
C VAL A 575 -19.84 -3.40 10.17
N SER A 576 -20.74 -2.85 10.97
CA SER A 576 -21.28 -3.56 12.14
C SER A 576 -22.33 -4.59 11.69
N VAL A 577 -22.20 -5.83 12.16
CA VAL A 577 -23.06 -6.98 11.84
C VAL A 577 -23.74 -7.52 13.10
N ALA A 578 -23.58 -6.86 14.25
CA ALA A 578 -23.99 -7.36 15.56
C ALA A 578 -25.47 -7.79 15.66
N ASP A 579 -26.34 -7.16 14.85
CA ASP A 579 -27.80 -7.37 14.81
C ASP A 579 -28.29 -8.14 13.55
N SER A 580 -27.37 -8.61 12.70
CA SER A 580 -27.70 -9.27 11.42
C SER A 580 -27.41 -10.78 11.46
N THR A 581 -28.39 -11.62 11.11
CA THR A 581 -28.24 -13.09 11.05
C THR A 581 -27.67 -13.59 9.73
N CYS A 582 -27.64 -12.73 8.70
CA CYS A 582 -27.08 -13.03 7.40
C CYS A 582 -26.50 -11.77 6.74
N PHE A 583 -25.56 -11.94 5.81
CA PHE A 583 -25.13 -10.91 4.87
C PHE A 583 -25.06 -11.47 3.44
N TYR A 584 -24.92 -10.58 2.47
CA TYR A 584 -24.90 -10.89 1.04
C TYR A 584 -23.58 -10.43 0.43
N LEU A 585 -22.96 -11.32 -0.34
CA LEU A 585 -21.76 -11.05 -1.10
C LEU A 585 -22.10 -10.96 -2.58
N GLY A 586 -21.94 -9.78 -3.18
CA GLY A 586 -22.15 -9.53 -4.59
C GLY A 586 -20.91 -9.86 -5.40
N THR A 587 -21.07 -10.70 -6.41
CA THR A 587 -20.01 -11.06 -7.36
C THR A 587 -20.35 -10.55 -8.75
N ARG A 588 -19.33 -10.06 -9.46
CA ARG A 588 -19.44 -9.63 -10.86
C ARG A 588 -18.55 -10.53 -11.72
N HIS A 589 -19.06 -10.96 -12.88
CA HIS A 589 -18.23 -11.66 -13.87
C HIS A 589 -17.28 -10.67 -14.55
N SER A 590 -16.00 -11.02 -14.59
CA SER A 590 -15.01 -10.39 -15.47
C SER A 590 -14.90 -11.19 -16.78
N ASN A 591 -14.50 -10.53 -17.87
CA ASN A 591 -14.37 -11.10 -19.24
C ASN A 591 -13.35 -12.26 -19.36
N GLN A 592 -12.68 -12.65 -18.27
CA GLN A 592 -11.69 -13.74 -18.21
C GLN A 592 -12.15 -14.91 -17.31
N GLU A 593 -13.44 -15.26 -17.31
CA GLU A 593 -14.04 -16.34 -16.48
C GLU A 593 -13.95 -16.16 -14.94
N ASN A 594 -13.25 -15.13 -14.45
CA ASN A 594 -13.05 -14.92 -13.01
C ASN A 594 -14.21 -14.12 -12.38
N ARG A 595 -14.75 -14.63 -11.26
CA ARG A 595 -15.75 -13.94 -10.43
C ARG A 595 -15.06 -13.04 -9.43
N VAL A 596 -15.44 -11.78 -9.39
CA VAL A 596 -14.84 -10.79 -8.49
C VAL A 596 -15.89 -10.32 -7.48
N LEU A 597 -15.57 -10.38 -6.19
CA LEU A 597 -16.39 -9.79 -5.13
C LEU A 597 -16.37 -8.27 -5.27
N VAL A 598 -17.54 -7.66 -5.35
CA VAL A 598 -17.68 -6.20 -5.57
C VAL A 598 -18.51 -5.53 -4.47
N GLU A 599 -19.35 -6.31 -3.77
CA GLU A 599 -20.34 -5.76 -2.87
C GLU A 599 -20.50 -6.63 -1.62
N PHE A 600 -20.72 -5.98 -0.48
CA PHE A 600 -21.05 -6.59 0.80
C PHE A 600 -22.28 -5.86 1.34
N CYS A 601 -23.39 -6.56 1.53
CA CYS A 601 -24.67 -5.98 1.95
C CYS A 601 -25.29 -6.75 3.12
N LEU A 602 -25.92 -6.05 4.06
CA LEU A 602 -26.65 -6.69 5.16
C LEU A 602 -28.10 -7.07 4.79
N SER A 603 -28.62 -6.57 3.66
CA SER A 603 -29.97 -6.84 3.15
C SER A 603 -29.95 -7.49 1.76
N LYS A 604 -31.04 -8.20 1.42
CA LYS A 604 -31.17 -8.91 0.14
C LYS A 604 -31.22 -7.86 -0.99
N PRO A 605 -30.34 -7.94 -2.00
CA PRO A 605 -30.45 -7.07 -3.16
C PRO A 605 -31.68 -7.48 -3.97
N GLU A 606 -32.63 -6.56 -4.16
CA GLU A 606 -33.81 -6.82 -4.96
C GLU A 606 -33.44 -6.94 -6.45
N ASN A 607 -33.86 -8.03 -7.07
CA ASN A 607 -33.44 -8.47 -8.42
C ASN A 607 -33.98 -7.61 -9.58
N LYS A 608 -34.34 -6.34 -9.35
CA LYS A 608 -34.98 -5.48 -10.36
C LYS A 608 -34.07 -4.43 -11.00
N SER A 609 -32.88 -4.14 -10.46
CA SER A 609 -31.97 -3.14 -11.03
C SER A 609 -30.89 -3.70 -11.96
N ALA A 610 -30.75 -5.03 -12.10
CA ALA A 610 -29.74 -5.64 -12.96
C ALA A 610 -29.99 -5.41 -14.48
N ASN A 611 -31.14 -4.86 -14.89
CA ASN A 611 -31.47 -4.64 -16.30
C ASN A 611 -31.49 -3.17 -16.77
N ALA A 612 -31.48 -2.17 -15.88
CA ALA A 612 -31.56 -0.77 -16.31
C ALA A 612 -30.17 -0.11 -16.47
N ASN A 613 -29.31 -0.21 -15.46
CA ASN A 613 -27.93 0.34 -15.53
C ASN A 613 -26.98 -0.50 -16.39
N MET A 614 -27.37 -1.73 -16.72
CA MET A 614 -26.63 -2.57 -17.66
C MET A 614 -26.91 -2.18 -19.12
N ALA A 615 -28.01 -1.49 -19.43
CA ALA A 615 -28.35 -1.09 -20.80
C ALA A 615 -27.59 0.17 -21.27
N GLU A 616 -27.19 1.07 -20.36
CA GLU A 616 -26.49 2.31 -20.73
C GLU A 616 -24.95 2.17 -20.68
N PHE A 617 -24.41 1.27 -19.85
CA PHE A 617 -22.99 0.91 -19.87
C PHE A 617 -22.61 -0.04 -21.04
N ASN A 618 -23.58 -0.82 -21.54
CA ASN A 618 -23.40 -1.77 -22.65
C ASN A 618 -23.43 -1.12 -24.05
N LYS A 619 -23.45 0.22 -24.16
CA LYS A 619 -23.25 0.90 -25.44
C LYS A 619 -21.78 1.15 -25.79
N LEU A 620 -20.83 0.86 -24.89
CA LEU A 620 -19.39 1.05 -25.15
C LEU A 620 -18.51 -0.20 -25.03
N ASN A 621 -18.97 -1.30 -24.43
CA ASN A 621 -18.22 -2.56 -24.38
C ASN A 621 -19.16 -3.76 -24.55
N ASN A 622 -18.79 -4.68 -25.42
CA ASN A 622 -19.62 -5.77 -25.92
C ASN A 622 -19.50 -7.03 -25.04
N ASP A 623 -19.77 -6.95 -23.74
CA ASP A 623 -19.80 -8.13 -22.84
C ASP A 623 -20.90 -8.04 -21.77
N TYR A 624 -21.87 -8.96 -21.84
CA TYR A 624 -22.94 -9.11 -20.85
C TYR A 624 -22.40 -9.79 -19.58
N THR A 625 -22.34 -9.08 -18.44
CA THR A 625 -21.92 -9.70 -17.16
C THR A 625 -22.98 -9.54 -16.07
N LYS A 626 -23.69 -10.64 -15.78
CA LYS A 626 -24.67 -10.79 -14.69
C LYS A 626 -23.95 -10.67 -13.33
N SER A 627 -24.47 -9.85 -12.41
CA SER A 627 -24.07 -9.90 -11.00
C SER A 627 -24.83 -11.01 -10.28
N THR A 628 -24.13 -11.80 -9.46
CA THR A 628 -24.70 -12.89 -8.67
C THR A 628 -24.43 -12.66 -7.19
N TYR A 629 -25.45 -12.81 -6.35
CA TYR A 629 -25.32 -12.60 -4.90
C TYR A 629 -25.39 -13.93 -4.16
N ALA A 630 -24.42 -14.18 -3.29
CA ALA A 630 -24.43 -15.29 -2.35
C ALA A 630 -24.92 -14.78 -0.99
N LYS A 631 -25.94 -15.43 -0.42
CA LYS A 631 -26.40 -15.18 0.96
C LYS A 631 -25.59 -16.07 1.89
N VAL A 632 -25.01 -15.48 2.92
CA VAL A 632 -24.25 -16.17 3.97
C VAL A 632 -25.01 -15.99 5.27
N CYS A 633 -25.44 -17.09 5.90
CA CYS A 633 -26.28 -17.11 7.11
C CYS A 633 -25.72 -18.07 8.15
N SER A 634 -26.00 -17.83 9.43
CA SER A 634 -25.68 -18.82 10.46
C SER A 634 -26.52 -20.10 10.29
N ASP A 635 -25.94 -21.25 10.69
CA ASP A 635 -26.46 -22.60 10.47
C ASP A 635 -27.82 -22.89 11.14
N HIS A 636 -28.41 -21.92 11.85
CA HIS A 636 -29.63 -22.09 12.62
C HIS A 636 -30.94 -21.97 11.85
N ASN A 637 -30.97 -21.92 10.51
CA ASN A 637 -32.24 -21.87 9.78
C ASN A 637 -32.24 -22.53 8.40
N GLU A 638 -32.01 -23.84 8.36
CA GLU A 638 -32.51 -24.69 7.27
C GLU A 638 -33.61 -25.61 7.80
N LYS A 639 -34.84 -25.08 7.94
CA LYS A 639 -36.05 -25.91 7.92
C LYS A 639 -37.30 -25.09 7.56
N GLN A 640 -37.77 -25.36 6.34
CA GLN A 640 -39.13 -25.19 5.82
C GLN A 640 -39.68 -23.75 5.71
N LEU A 641 -39.72 -23.24 4.48
CA LEU A 641 -40.73 -22.26 4.06
C LEU A 641 -41.61 -22.87 2.95
N GLU A 642 -42.84 -23.23 3.32
CA GLU A 642 -43.98 -23.21 2.40
C GLU A 642 -44.58 -21.79 2.37
N PRO A 643 -45.29 -21.41 1.30
CA PRO A 643 -45.49 -20.01 0.93
C PRO A 643 -46.60 -19.39 1.76
N VAL A 644 -46.27 -18.36 2.55
CA VAL A 644 -47.26 -17.46 3.14
C VAL A 644 -47.10 -16.06 2.55
N VAL A 645 -48.20 -15.66 1.95
CA VAL A 645 -48.61 -14.37 1.39
C VAL A 645 -47.92 -13.16 2.03
N ALA A 646 -47.46 -12.27 1.15
CA ALA A 646 -46.85 -10.98 1.42
C ALA A 646 -47.65 -10.10 2.38
N SER A 647 -47.00 -9.60 3.44
CA SER A 647 -47.29 -8.29 4.03
C SER A 647 -46.26 -7.87 5.09
N LYS A 648 -45.81 -6.60 4.96
CA LYS A 648 -45.46 -5.65 6.04
C LYS A 648 -44.23 -5.91 6.92
N ASP A 649 -43.00 -5.74 6.41
CA ASP A 649 -41.80 -5.58 7.27
C ASP A 649 -40.76 -4.55 6.76
N GLU A 650 -41.01 -3.79 5.69
CA GLU A 650 -40.05 -2.78 5.19
C GLU A 650 -40.17 -1.38 5.84
N ASP A 651 -41.23 -1.13 6.61
CA ASP A 651 -41.49 0.18 7.22
C ASP A 651 -40.56 0.51 8.43
N GLU A 652 -39.78 -0.45 8.92
CA GLU A 652 -39.05 -0.33 10.19
C GLU A 652 -37.59 0.17 10.09
N LYS A 653 -37.03 0.40 8.88
CA LYS A 653 -35.59 0.74 8.71
C LYS A 653 -35.25 2.15 8.21
N LEU A 654 -36.22 2.96 7.76
CA LEU A 654 -35.95 4.33 7.29
C LEU A 654 -35.96 5.33 8.45
N SER A 655 -35.00 6.26 8.48
CA SER A 655 -35.05 7.39 9.41
C SER A 655 -36.28 8.27 9.10
N PRO A 656 -36.86 8.96 10.08
CA PRO A 656 -37.97 9.89 9.86
C PRO A 656 -37.71 10.91 8.73
N LEU A 657 -36.49 11.42 8.59
CA LEU A 657 -36.13 12.31 7.48
C LEU A 657 -36.09 11.58 6.12
N GLN A 658 -35.67 10.32 6.08
CA GLN A 658 -35.76 9.51 4.86
C GLN A 658 -37.21 9.23 4.48
N LYS A 659 -38.07 8.91 5.45
CA LYS A 659 -39.53 8.77 5.25
C LYS A 659 -40.17 10.06 4.73
N HIS A 660 -39.73 11.21 5.24
CA HIS A 660 -40.17 12.52 4.76
C HIS A 660 -39.88 12.69 3.26
N VAL A 661 -38.67 12.38 2.79
CA VAL A 661 -38.31 12.56 1.37
C VAL A 661 -38.73 11.41 0.45
N GLN A 662 -39.15 10.27 1.02
CA GLN A 662 -39.56 9.09 0.26
C GLN A 662 -40.71 9.36 -0.72
N PHE A 663 -41.60 10.32 -0.41
CA PHE A 663 -42.65 10.74 -1.34
C PHE A 663 -42.12 11.21 -2.71
N TRP A 664 -40.90 11.76 -2.74
CA TRP A 664 -40.24 12.24 -3.95
C TRP A 664 -39.38 11.18 -4.64
N ASP A 665 -39.05 10.07 -3.98
CA ASP A 665 -38.36 8.92 -4.57
C ASP A 665 -39.40 7.97 -5.18
N ARG A 666 -39.85 8.30 -6.38
CA ARG A 666 -41.07 7.73 -6.97
C ARG A 666 -40.92 6.26 -7.35
N ASP A 667 -39.71 5.85 -7.70
CA ASP A 667 -39.36 4.48 -8.04
C ASP A 667 -38.66 3.72 -6.90
N ASN A 668 -38.50 4.36 -5.74
CA ASN A 668 -37.86 3.80 -4.53
C ASN A 668 -36.45 3.27 -4.82
N ASP A 669 -35.69 3.97 -5.67
CA ASP A 669 -34.31 3.58 -6.02
C ASP A 669 -33.27 4.27 -5.13
N GLY A 670 -33.72 5.10 -4.18
CA GLY A 670 -32.88 5.90 -3.28
C GLY A 670 -32.33 7.17 -3.92
N ILE A 671 -32.80 7.55 -5.12
CA ILE A 671 -32.31 8.67 -5.91
C ILE A 671 -33.48 9.53 -6.40
N ILE A 672 -33.55 10.77 -5.92
CA ILE A 672 -34.54 11.73 -6.40
C ILE A 672 -33.92 12.52 -7.56
N ASN A 673 -34.46 12.35 -8.76
CA ASN A 673 -34.07 13.15 -9.92
C ASN A 673 -34.75 14.53 -9.89
N PRO A 674 -34.21 15.54 -10.58
CA PRO A 674 -34.84 16.86 -10.64
C PRO A 674 -36.32 16.83 -11.08
N TRP A 675 -36.66 15.93 -12.00
CA TRP A 675 -38.03 15.79 -12.47
C TRP A 675 -38.97 15.17 -11.44
N ASP A 676 -38.48 14.32 -10.54
CA ASP A 676 -39.30 13.71 -9.48
C ASP A 676 -39.77 14.77 -8.48
N VAL A 677 -38.90 15.74 -8.20
CA VAL A 677 -39.25 16.94 -7.42
C VAL A 677 -40.40 17.70 -8.10
N TYR A 678 -40.26 18.01 -9.39
CA TYR A 678 -41.31 18.69 -10.16
C TYR A 678 -42.65 17.93 -10.10
N TYR A 679 -42.65 16.63 -10.37
CA TYR A 679 -43.87 15.82 -10.38
C TYR A 679 -44.50 15.68 -8.99
N GLY A 680 -43.69 15.52 -7.94
CA GLY A 680 -44.19 15.47 -6.56
C GLY A 680 -44.96 16.74 -6.17
N PHE A 681 -44.43 17.92 -6.47
CA PHE A 681 -45.14 19.19 -6.23
C PHE A 681 -46.43 19.31 -7.05
N ARG A 682 -46.47 18.78 -8.28
CA ARG A 682 -47.69 18.76 -9.11
C ARG A 682 -48.77 17.85 -8.52
N GLU A 683 -48.39 16.69 -7.97
CA GLU A 683 -49.31 15.76 -7.31
C GLU A 683 -49.92 16.36 -6.04
N LEU A 684 -49.11 17.06 -5.24
CA LEU A 684 -49.58 17.79 -4.05
C LEU A 684 -50.50 18.99 -4.38
N GLY A 685 -50.56 19.41 -5.64
CA GLY A 685 -51.50 20.43 -6.11
C GLY A 685 -50.92 21.83 -6.30
N PHE A 686 -49.59 21.95 -6.32
CA PHE A 686 -48.93 23.20 -6.63
C PHE A 686 -49.02 23.54 -8.13
N GLY A 687 -49.18 24.84 -8.42
CA GLY A 687 -49.27 25.38 -9.77
C GLY A 687 -47.94 25.27 -10.52
N LEU A 688 -48.01 25.42 -11.85
CA LEU A 688 -46.86 25.23 -12.75
C LEU A 688 -45.62 26.03 -12.34
N PHE A 689 -45.78 27.31 -12.01
CA PHE A 689 -44.65 28.18 -11.63
C PHE A 689 -43.96 27.74 -10.34
N PHE A 690 -44.74 27.28 -9.35
CA PHE A 690 -44.19 26.80 -8.08
C PHE A 690 -43.43 25.48 -8.30
N SER A 691 -43.99 24.56 -9.09
CA SER A 691 -43.32 23.30 -9.44
C SER A 691 -42.05 23.50 -10.28
N ILE A 692 -41.99 24.53 -11.13
CA ILE A 692 -40.73 24.88 -11.82
C ILE A 692 -39.72 25.44 -10.79
N GLY A 693 -40.17 26.29 -9.87
CA GLY A 693 -39.32 26.82 -8.80
C GLY A 693 -38.71 25.75 -7.90
N SER A 694 -39.42 24.63 -7.66
CA SER A 694 -38.89 23.53 -6.86
C SER A 694 -37.69 22.81 -7.48
N LEU A 695 -37.38 23.03 -8.77
CA LEU A 695 -36.16 22.53 -9.41
C LEU A 695 -34.87 23.15 -8.82
N LEU A 696 -34.98 24.21 -8.01
CA LEU A 696 -33.87 24.72 -7.21
C LEU A 696 -33.43 23.73 -6.12
N ILE A 697 -34.33 22.87 -5.61
CA ILE A 697 -34.02 21.90 -4.55
C ILE A 697 -32.88 20.95 -4.99
N PRO A 698 -32.96 20.27 -6.15
CA PRO A 698 -31.86 19.47 -6.69
C PRO A 698 -30.52 20.21 -6.83
N ILE A 699 -30.54 21.49 -7.22
CA ILE A 699 -29.32 22.29 -7.40
C ILE A 699 -28.53 22.39 -6.09
N PHE A 700 -29.23 22.54 -4.96
CA PHE A 700 -28.59 22.74 -3.66
C PHE A 700 -28.43 21.47 -2.84
N PHE A 701 -29.31 20.48 -3.03
CA PHE A 701 -29.31 19.23 -2.25
C PHE A 701 -28.42 18.15 -2.89
N SER A 702 -28.15 18.24 -4.19
CA SER A 702 -27.37 17.22 -4.90
C SER A 702 -25.93 17.11 -4.40
N TYR A 703 -25.22 18.23 -4.25
CA TYR A 703 -23.82 18.19 -3.80
C TYR A 703 -23.66 17.70 -2.36
N PRO A 704 -24.40 18.22 -1.36
CA PRO A 704 -24.32 17.74 0.02
C PRO A 704 -24.63 16.25 0.17
N THR A 705 -25.70 15.77 -0.48
CA THR A 705 -26.07 14.34 -0.41
C THR A 705 -25.06 13.45 -1.15
N ARG A 706 -24.41 13.97 -2.20
CA ARG A 706 -23.35 13.23 -2.92
C ARG A 706 -22.03 13.13 -2.17
N LEU A 707 -21.75 13.99 -1.18
CA LEU A 707 -20.50 13.92 -0.40
C LEU A 707 -20.32 12.59 0.35
N GLY A 708 -21.40 11.81 0.58
CA GLY A 708 -21.31 10.43 1.06
C GLY A 708 -20.71 9.43 0.06
N HIS A 709 -20.72 9.77 -1.22
CA HIS A 709 -20.30 8.90 -2.32
C HIS A 709 -19.09 9.44 -3.10
N SER A 710 -18.99 10.77 -3.26
CA SER A 710 -17.95 11.42 -4.05
C SER A 710 -17.77 12.89 -3.69
N TRP A 711 -16.53 13.37 -3.76
CA TRP A 711 -16.19 14.80 -3.65
C TRP A 711 -16.55 15.60 -4.92
N LEU A 712 -16.78 14.94 -6.06
CA LEU A 712 -17.16 15.63 -7.31
C LEU A 712 -18.67 15.89 -7.32
N PRO A 713 -19.15 17.06 -7.78
CA PRO A 713 -20.58 17.35 -7.90
C PRO A 713 -21.28 16.43 -8.92
N ASP A 714 -22.58 16.19 -8.74
CA ASP A 714 -23.36 15.42 -9.70
C ASP A 714 -23.76 16.28 -10.89
N PRO A 715 -23.30 15.99 -12.11
CA PRO A 715 -23.68 16.77 -13.29
C PRO A 715 -25.18 16.65 -13.62
N LEU A 716 -25.88 15.64 -13.08
CA LEU A 716 -27.32 15.44 -13.24
C LEU A 716 -28.16 16.00 -12.08
N PHE A 717 -27.52 16.64 -11.08
CA PHE A 717 -28.18 17.21 -9.91
C PHE A 717 -29.09 16.23 -9.14
N ARG A 718 -28.71 14.96 -9.07
CA ARG A 718 -29.46 13.93 -8.33
C ARG A 718 -29.30 14.08 -6.82
N ILE A 719 -30.37 13.85 -6.06
CA ILE A 719 -30.36 13.88 -4.59
C ILE A 719 -30.37 12.43 -4.09
N TYR A 720 -29.45 12.10 -3.18
CA TYR A 720 -29.30 10.75 -2.64
C TYR A 720 -30.05 10.63 -1.31
N VAL A 721 -31.09 9.79 -1.26
CA VAL A 721 -31.99 9.63 -0.11
C VAL A 721 -31.25 9.07 1.12
N ASN A 722 -30.32 8.13 0.91
CA ASN A 722 -29.54 7.53 2.00
C ASN A 722 -28.72 8.58 2.78
N ASP A 723 -28.18 9.57 2.06
CA ASP A 723 -27.35 10.64 2.60
C ASP A 723 -28.11 11.96 2.80
N ILE A 724 -29.45 11.94 2.80
CA ILE A 724 -30.28 13.15 2.89
C ILE A 724 -30.03 13.96 4.17
N HIS A 725 -29.61 13.31 5.26
CA HIS A 725 -29.22 13.96 6.51
C HIS A 725 -28.07 14.97 6.33
N LYS A 726 -27.22 14.80 5.31
CA LYS A 726 -26.13 15.74 4.97
C LYS A 726 -26.61 17.03 4.29
N ALA A 727 -27.85 17.05 3.78
CA ALA A 727 -28.43 18.26 3.19
C ALA A 727 -29.04 19.23 4.22
N LYS A 728 -28.98 18.88 5.51
CA LYS A 728 -29.36 19.79 6.60
C LYS A 728 -28.45 21.02 6.64
N HIS A 729 -28.99 22.15 7.09
CA HIS A 729 -28.27 23.41 7.19
C HIS A 729 -28.36 24.01 8.60
N GLY A 730 -27.41 24.86 8.96
CA GLY A 730 -27.27 25.40 10.32
C GLY A 730 -28.45 26.24 10.81
N SER A 731 -29.28 26.74 9.90
CA SER A 731 -30.47 27.54 10.21
C SER A 731 -31.79 26.74 10.20
N ASP A 732 -31.71 25.41 10.28
CA ASP A 732 -32.90 24.56 10.44
C ASP A 732 -33.44 24.61 11.88
N THR A 733 -34.59 23.97 12.13
CA THR A 733 -35.21 23.94 13.47
C THR A 733 -34.56 22.98 14.45
N GLY A 734 -33.64 22.13 13.99
CA GLY A 734 -33.08 21.03 14.76
C GLY A 734 -34.08 19.95 15.17
N ILE A 735 -35.31 19.93 14.63
CA ILE A 735 -36.32 18.90 14.96
C ILE A 735 -35.90 17.54 14.42
N PHE A 736 -35.31 17.51 13.23
CA PHE A 736 -34.46 16.39 12.84
C PHE A 736 -33.08 16.57 13.48
N ASP A 737 -32.58 15.54 14.17
CA ASP A 737 -31.20 15.51 14.64
C ASP A 737 -30.20 15.35 13.48
N PHE A 738 -28.91 15.26 13.79
CA PHE A 738 -27.84 15.17 12.80
C PHE A 738 -27.97 13.93 11.88
N ASP A 739 -28.51 12.83 12.40
CA ASP A 739 -28.69 11.57 11.67
C ASP A 739 -30.06 11.48 10.97
N GLY A 740 -30.91 12.51 11.12
CA GLY A 740 -32.23 12.59 10.51
C GLY A 740 -33.35 11.96 11.34
N ASN A 741 -33.13 11.70 12.63
CA ASN A 741 -34.18 11.22 13.54
C ASN A 741 -35.05 12.38 14.04
N PHE A 742 -36.35 12.15 14.13
CA PHE A 742 -37.30 13.13 14.65
C PHE A 742 -37.20 13.23 16.18
N SER A 743 -37.06 14.44 16.70
CA SER A 743 -37.05 14.75 18.13
C SER A 743 -38.44 15.24 18.60
N PRO A 744 -39.24 14.41 19.30
CA PRO A 744 -40.54 14.82 19.82
C PRO A 744 -40.42 15.96 20.84
N GLU A 745 -39.34 15.97 21.61
CA GLU A 745 -39.09 16.98 22.63
C GLU A 745 -38.88 18.37 22.01
N ARG A 746 -38.01 18.48 20.98
CA ARG A 746 -37.78 19.75 20.29
C ARG A 746 -39.02 20.24 19.55
N PHE A 747 -39.77 19.30 18.95
CA PHE A 747 -41.05 19.62 18.33
C PHE A 747 -42.05 20.21 19.34
N GLU A 748 -42.15 19.62 20.53
CA GLU A 748 -43.03 20.13 21.59
C GLU A 748 -42.57 21.49 22.12
N GLN A 749 -41.27 21.66 22.35
CA GLN A 749 -40.68 22.93 22.79
C GLN A 749 -40.93 24.07 21.80
N MET A 750 -40.93 23.77 20.49
CA MET A 750 -41.27 24.74 19.45
C MET A 750 -42.69 25.28 19.63
N PHE A 751 -43.70 24.40 19.81
CA PHE A 751 -45.08 24.84 20.03
C PHE A 751 -45.24 25.60 21.34
N GLN A 752 -44.62 25.13 22.43
CA GLN A 752 -44.65 25.83 23.72
C GLN A 752 -44.08 27.26 23.64
N ARG A 753 -43.10 27.47 22.75
CA ARG A 753 -42.41 28.75 22.60
C ARG A 753 -43.09 29.71 21.61
N PHE A 754 -43.69 29.17 20.55
CA PHE A 754 -44.16 29.97 19.42
C PHE A 754 -45.66 29.95 19.20
N ASP A 755 -46.45 29.02 19.76
CA ASP A 755 -47.91 29.11 19.71
C ASP A 755 -48.39 30.23 20.64
N THR A 756 -48.41 31.45 20.11
CA THR A 756 -48.86 32.64 20.84
C THR A 756 -50.36 32.64 21.09
N SER A 757 -51.12 31.87 20.31
CA SER A 757 -52.57 31.78 20.39
C SER A 757 -53.06 30.83 21.49
N GLY A 758 -52.21 29.86 21.88
CA GLY A 758 -52.54 28.80 22.84
C GLY A 758 -53.54 27.77 22.32
N ASN A 759 -53.85 27.78 21.02
CA ASN A 759 -54.88 26.95 20.40
C ASN A 759 -54.35 25.66 19.76
N GLY A 760 -53.06 25.33 19.96
CA GLY A 760 -52.44 24.13 19.40
C GLY A 760 -52.07 24.26 17.92
N GLY A 761 -51.73 25.47 17.47
CA GLY A 761 -51.40 25.77 16.07
C GLY A 761 -50.48 26.99 15.93
N LEU A 762 -49.78 27.08 14.79
CA LEU A 762 -48.88 28.19 14.49
C LEU A 762 -49.48 29.10 13.41
N THR A 763 -49.54 30.39 13.70
CA THR A 763 -49.93 31.40 12.71
C THR A 763 -48.77 31.75 11.77
N ALA A 764 -49.04 32.49 10.69
CA ALA A 764 -47.98 33.01 9.81
C ALA A 764 -46.96 33.88 10.58
N GLU A 765 -47.43 34.68 11.55
CA GLU A 765 -46.56 35.50 12.40
C GLU A 765 -45.65 34.63 13.28
N ASP A 766 -46.18 33.55 13.84
CA ASP A 766 -45.41 32.62 14.66
C ASP A 766 -44.33 31.90 13.84
N LEU A 767 -44.65 31.46 12.62
CA LEU A 767 -43.67 30.86 11.70
C LEU A 767 -42.60 31.87 11.26
N TRP A 768 -42.96 33.13 11.02
CA TRP A 768 -42.00 34.19 10.70
C TRP A 768 -41.05 34.48 11.87
N ARG A 769 -41.57 34.52 13.10
CA ARG A 769 -40.77 34.68 14.32
C ARG A 769 -39.85 33.49 14.56
N LEU A 770 -40.31 32.28 14.26
CA LEU A 770 -39.52 31.05 14.34
C LEU A 770 -38.36 31.10 13.33
N TRP A 771 -38.65 31.36 12.06
CA TRP A 771 -37.63 31.52 11.02
C TRP A 771 -36.60 32.58 11.39
N ALA A 772 -37.05 33.76 11.83
CA ALA A 772 -36.15 34.85 12.20
C ALA A 772 -35.21 34.48 13.36
N LYS A 773 -35.66 33.64 14.30
CA LYS A 773 -34.91 33.18 15.48
C LYS A 773 -33.88 32.10 15.15
N ASP A 774 -34.16 31.21 14.19
CA ASP A 774 -33.27 30.08 13.85
C ASP A 774 -32.13 30.45 12.88
N ARG A 775 -32.03 31.71 12.44
CA ARG A 775 -30.96 32.18 11.54
C ARG A 775 -29.59 32.19 12.20
N CYS A 776 -28.68 31.33 11.73
CA CYS A 776 -27.28 31.32 12.12
C CYS A 776 -26.45 32.38 11.36
N ALA A 777 -25.60 33.14 12.05
CA ALA A 777 -24.87 34.27 11.45
C ALA A 777 -24.03 33.93 10.21
N ALA A 778 -23.47 32.71 10.16
CA ALA A 778 -22.61 32.23 9.07
C ALA A 778 -23.32 31.31 8.07
N ASP A 779 -24.66 31.37 7.96
CA ASP A 779 -25.44 30.50 7.09
C ASP A 779 -26.51 31.25 6.22
N PRO A 780 -26.12 32.18 5.33
CA PRO A 780 -27.08 32.91 4.48
C PRO A 780 -27.87 32.01 3.51
N ALA A 781 -27.28 30.89 3.10
CA ALA A 781 -27.96 29.90 2.25
C ALA A 781 -29.06 29.19 3.03
N GLY A 782 -28.79 28.70 4.24
CA GLY A 782 -29.79 28.10 5.12
C GLY A 782 -30.90 29.07 5.53
N TRP A 783 -30.66 30.38 5.61
CA TRP A 783 -31.75 31.35 5.81
C TRP A 783 -32.77 31.30 4.69
N THR A 784 -32.28 31.20 3.45
CA THR A 784 -33.13 31.17 2.25
C THR A 784 -33.88 29.84 2.17
N PHE A 785 -33.23 28.72 2.48
CA PHE A 785 -33.87 27.41 2.52
C PHE A 785 -34.93 27.32 3.60
N ALA A 786 -34.62 27.70 4.84
CA ALA A 786 -35.59 27.70 5.94
C ALA A 786 -36.81 28.59 5.64
N PHE A 787 -36.62 29.73 4.96
CA PHE A 787 -37.75 30.57 4.53
C PHE A 787 -38.65 29.82 3.53
N MET A 788 -38.04 29.20 2.52
CA MET A 788 -38.76 28.45 1.48
C MET A 788 -39.48 27.23 2.05
N GLU A 789 -38.86 26.51 2.98
CA GLU A 789 -39.47 25.38 3.71
C GLU A 789 -40.73 25.83 4.45
N TRP A 790 -40.61 26.82 5.34
CA TRP A 790 -41.73 27.31 6.14
C TRP A 790 -42.84 27.93 5.31
N TRP A 791 -42.48 28.67 4.26
CA TRP A 791 -43.44 29.18 3.29
C TRP A 791 -44.23 28.07 2.62
N THR A 792 -43.53 27.04 2.12
CA THR A 792 -44.15 25.90 1.45
C THR A 792 -45.07 25.13 2.39
N THR A 793 -44.60 24.86 3.62
CA THR A 793 -45.37 24.21 4.67
C THR A 793 -46.62 25.01 5.04
N TYR A 794 -46.52 26.33 5.19
CA TYR A 794 -47.67 27.19 5.46
C TYR A 794 -48.71 27.13 4.34
N VAL A 795 -48.27 27.28 3.09
CA VAL A 795 -49.18 27.22 1.92
C VAL A 795 -49.88 25.86 1.83
N LEU A 796 -49.17 24.77 2.16
CA LEU A 796 -49.69 23.41 2.08
C LEU A 796 -50.67 23.09 3.21
N LEU A 797 -50.37 23.53 4.44
CA LEU A 797 -51.04 23.07 5.67
C LEU A 797 -52.07 24.04 6.24
N GLN A 798 -52.01 25.34 5.91
CA GLN A 798 -52.85 26.29 6.61
C GLN A 798 -54.35 26.05 6.35
N GLU A 799 -55.11 26.10 7.43
CA GLU A 799 -56.56 26.20 7.46
C GLU A 799 -56.93 27.43 8.28
N ASP A 800 -57.68 28.36 7.68
CA ASP A 800 -58.03 29.65 8.27
C ASP A 800 -56.83 30.44 8.83
N GLY A 801 -55.68 30.33 8.16
CA GLY A 801 -54.45 31.03 8.52
C GLY A 801 -53.61 30.37 9.63
N VAL A 802 -53.99 29.17 10.09
CA VAL A 802 -53.33 28.44 11.17
C VAL A 802 -52.82 27.07 10.68
N VAL A 803 -51.58 26.73 11.03
CA VAL A 803 -51.01 25.39 10.82
C VAL A 803 -51.19 24.57 12.10
N LYS A 804 -52.06 23.55 12.06
CA LYS A 804 -52.35 22.70 13.21
C LYS A 804 -51.16 21.81 13.57
N ARG A 805 -50.98 21.56 14.87
CA ARG A 805 -49.87 20.75 15.40
C ARG A 805 -49.79 19.35 14.80
N ASP A 806 -50.92 18.65 14.69
CA ASP A 806 -50.94 17.27 14.19
C ASP A 806 -50.62 17.19 12.70
N ASP A 807 -51.08 18.16 11.91
CA ASP A 807 -50.77 18.23 10.48
C ASP A 807 -49.29 18.58 10.23
N LEU A 808 -48.71 19.47 11.04
CA LEU A 808 -47.28 19.75 10.98
C LEU A 808 -46.44 18.52 11.39
N ARG A 809 -46.90 17.74 12.39
CA ARG A 809 -46.25 16.50 12.78
C ARG A 809 -46.27 15.47 11.65
N ALA A 810 -47.42 15.32 10.99
CA ALA A 810 -47.56 14.46 9.81
C ALA A 810 -46.69 14.92 8.62
N CYS A 811 -46.36 16.22 8.54
CA CYS A 811 -45.39 16.72 7.58
C CYS A 811 -43.99 16.18 7.89
N TYR A 812 -43.57 16.21 9.15
CA TYR A 812 -42.24 15.72 9.56
C TYR A 812 -42.08 14.20 9.44
N ASP A 813 -43.13 13.41 9.64
CA ASP A 813 -43.06 11.95 9.47
C ASP A 813 -43.27 11.47 8.02
N GLY A 814 -43.59 12.37 7.09
CA GLY A 814 -43.78 12.10 5.67
C GLY A 814 -45.16 11.57 5.28
N SER A 815 -46.02 11.19 6.24
CA SER A 815 -47.34 10.62 5.96
C SER A 815 -48.32 11.62 5.33
N LEU A 816 -48.12 12.91 5.59
CA LEU A 816 -48.96 13.99 5.08
C LEU A 816 -49.03 14.02 3.55
N PHE A 817 -47.91 13.85 2.86
CA PHE A 817 -47.84 14.00 1.41
C PHE A 817 -48.69 12.95 0.70
N TRP A 818 -48.63 11.71 1.19
CA TRP A 818 -49.48 10.61 0.74
C TRP A 818 -50.96 10.88 1.04
N ARG A 819 -51.30 11.37 2.25
CA ARG A 819 -52.67 11.76 2.60
C ARG A 819 -53.24 12.80 1.62
N ILE A 820 -52.48 13.86 1.34
CA ILE A 820 -52.89 14.92 0.41
C ILE A 820 -53.05 14.39 -1.01
N LYS A 821 -52.12 13.56 -1.49
CA LYS A 821 -52.21 12.92 -2.81
C LYS A 821 -53.48 12.08 -2.93
N ASP A 822 -53.72 11.18 -1.96
CA ASP A 822 -54.88 10.28 -1.96
C ASP A 822 -56.21 11.04 -1.89
N ASP A 823 -56.30 12.07 -1.05
CA ASP A 823 -57.50 12.91 -0.94
C ASP A 823 -57.76 13.64 -2.26
N ARG A 824 -56.71 14.06 -2.97
CA ARG A 824 -56.81 14.70 -4.28
C ARG A 824 -57.23 13.74 -5.38
N GLU A 825 -56.73 12.50 -5.37
CA GLU A 825 -57.15 11.46 -6.30
C GLU A 825 -58.62 11.09 -6.10
N LYS A 826 -59.07 10.96 -4.83
CA LYS A 826 -60.49 10.72 -4.48
C LYS A 826 -61.39 11.91 -4.83
N SER A 827 -60.92 13.14 -4.68
CA SER A 827 -61.65 14.36 -5.05
C SER A 827 -61.74 14.62 -6.56
N SER A 828 -61.10 13.79 -7.40
CA SER A 828 -61.16 13.93 -8.87
C SER A 828 -62.59 13.79 -9.44
N GLU A 829 -63.54 13.32 -8.62
CA GLU A 829 -64.98 13.25 -8.93
C GLU A 829 -65.80 14.48 -8.46
N SER A 830 -65.22 15.47 -7.78
CA SER A 830 -65.91 16.69 -7.33
C SER A 830 -65.21 18.00 -7.76
N MET A 831 -66.02 19.04 -8.00
CA MET A 831 -65.64 20.24 -8.76
C MET A 831 -64.87 21.31 -7.95
N ASP A 832 -64.30 20.95 -6.80
CA ASP A 832 -63.67 21.90 -5.86
C ASP A 832 -62.23 21.50 -5.51
N ARG A 833 -61.30 21.66 -6.48
CA ARG A 833 -59.88 21.36 -6.27
C ARG A 833 -59.19 22.56 -5.61
N LYS A 834 -58.79 22.44 -4.34
CA LYS A 834 -57.86 23.39 -3.70
C LYS A 834 -56.54 23.39 -4.50
N SER A 835 -56.25 24.46 -5.22
CA SER A 835 -55.03 24.60 -6.04
C SER A 835 -54.11 25.66 -5.46
N PHE A 836 -52.83 25.35 -5.31
CA PHE A 836 -51.85 26.25 -4.70
C PHE A 836 -51.07 26.98 -5.81
N GLY A 837 -51.53 28.18 -6.21
CA GLY A 837 -50.96 28.97 -7.30
C GLY A 837 -50.58 30.41 -6.90
N MET A 838 -50.14 31.24 -7.86
CA MET A 838 -49.68 32.62 -7.59
C MET A 838 -50.70 33.52 -6.89
N ARG A 839 -52.01 33.22 -6.97
CA ARG A 839 -53.04 33.94 -6.21
C ARG A 839 -52.93 33.72 -4.69
N ASN A 840 -52.57 32.51 -4.26
CA ASN A 840 -52.29 32.22 -2.85
C ASN A 840 -50.92 32.78 -2.44
N PHE A 841 -49.96 32.82 -3.38
CA PHE A 841 -48.64 33.41 -3.16
C PHE A 841 -48.69 34.89 -2.77
N PHE A 842 -49.58 35.70 -3.35
CA PHE A 842 -49.75 37.11 -2.96
C PHE A 842 -50.76 37.34 -1.83
N ALA A 843 -51.54 36.32 -1.45
CA ALA A 843 -52.46 36.39 -0.31
C ALA A 843 -51.76 36.08 1.03
N SER A 844 -50.56 35.49 0.98
CA SER A 844 -49.73 35.14 2.13
C SER A 844 -48.51 36.06 2.36
N ILE A 845 -48.37 37.14 1.59
CA ILE A 845 -47.35 38.21 1.80
C ILE A 845 -48.00 39.40 2.49
#